data_AF-A0A1C5Z9H4-F1
#
_entry.id   AF-A0A1C5Z9H4-F1
#
_cell.length_a   1.000
_cell.length_b   1.000
_cell.length_c   1.000
_cell.angle_alpha   90.00
_cell.angle_beta   90.00
_cell.angle_gamma   90.00
#
_symmetry.space_group_name_H-M   'P 1'
#
loop_
_entity.id
_entity.type
_entity.pdbx_description
1 polymer ?
#
loop_
_entity_poly.entity_id
_entity_poly.type
_entity_poly.pdbx_seq_one_letter_code
_entity_poly.pdbx_strand_id
1 'polypeptide(L)'
;MNKWYRKSVTKAILLVLAILAAASTVISGVVVLSFSGNIFRQNFWESMELPYEESEDFHLAVENAVYTVLEQHYWEDNLQTDGVYDENKLVDIIEYGETNKISGKNISGLAYRLSDLYGWGQLLNEGQYMRTDTGVIVCEKPDGTYYYYYQEEFFNMLEDGTLKIQMSEESKESFLYDLQQGFYTAPGHYDVSIINKAGETVYTDCWNFGSSMVEEYAPEGANTLLEVVNKTPALNGKLDFIYGSLESAAYSLSSAVDLYQKGVNAYGEGNTNFTYIYADQDTKTVFTNKAEYKEFDKIEENISRMISDEKDKYIIIYPKLKDFKTNMDIAAGTYYDMIKYYVDGTIGENVILAVSIDTGFPIQDGFYTAKETYDANLPYLRSSAVTGMASLFVFIVTLIWMTLITGRRPEDDEIHLNGFDRWKTEIAAALVIGIWLAFTIMVGTEWSGLTQVYNVSYLHDAIQYVYFNGLSTAYLSITDMIVMGVYGIFTALCFFAGYLSLVRRIKAGTVWKNSLLYAVSGFAAATWKKRAVTFQGIASLIVLAFLHGMCLVTGWHIVFVIPAILADLGVVYIVVSNAIAKDRIKKGIEQIASGDLDYQIELKGLRGKNLEIAEKVNNIGSGLNRAVEENMKSERLKTDLITNVSHDIKTPLTSIINYVDLLKRENLQDEKVQGYLAILEAKAQRLKILTEDVVEASKVSSGNIKLEFMNVDLVEMIQQTEGEFEEKFAARNLSVITSLPDQPAVIRVDGRRLWRVLENIYGNAAKYAMPGTRVYADLGVGEETVLFSLKNISEQQLNISADELTERFIRGDLSRSTEGSGLGLSIAQSLMKMLGGTMQLYLDGDLFKVELEFPRVKEK
;
A
#
# COMPACT_ATOMS: atom_id res chain seq x y z
N MET A 1 -25.87 9.48 -35.42
CA MET A 1 -25.47 10.81 -34.92
C MET A 1 -24.01 10.77 -34.50
N ASN A 2 -23.18 11.71 -34.97
CA ASN A 2 -21.78 11.80 -34.55
C ASN A 2 -21.71 12.05 -33.03
N LYS A 3 -21.28 11.05 -32.24
CA LYS A 3 -21.10 11.15 -30.78
C LYS A 3 -19.86 11.98 -30.42
N TRP A 4 -19.77 13.20 -30.95
CA TRP A 4 -18.61 14.10 -30.83
C TRP A 4 -18.22 14.36 -29.37
N TYR A 5 -19.22 14.44 -28.48
CA TYR A 5 -19.06 14.64 -27.04
C TYR A 5 -18.31 13.51 -26.31
N ARG A 6 -18.06 12.37 -26.97
CA ARG A 6 -17.27 11.26 -26.43
C ARG A 6 -15.81 11.26 -26.89
N LYS A 7 -15.43 12.14 -27.82
CA LYS A 7 -14.05 12.24 -28.33
C LYS A 7 -13.08 12.64 -27.22
N SER A 8 -11.84 12.17 -27.31
CA SER A 8 -10.79 12.46 -26.32
C SER A 8 -10.51 13.95 -26.18
N VAL A 9 -10.55 14.70 -27.28
CA VAL A 9 -10.37 16.17 -27.29
C VAL A 9 -11.45 16.85 -26.44
N THR A 10 -12.73 16.48 -26.61
CA THR A 10 -13.82 17.08 -25.81
C THR A 10 -13.68 16.78 -24.33
N LYS A 11 -13.29 15.55 -23.96
CA LYS A 11 -13.03 15.18 -22.57
C LYS A 11 -11.85 15.95 -21.97
N ALA A 12 -10.78 16.18 -22.75
CA ALA A 12 -9.64 16.95 -22.30
C ALA A 12 -10.03 18.42 -22.06
N ILE A 13 -10.81 19.02 -22.95
CA ILE A 13 -11.34 20.39 -22.78
C ILE A 13 -12.21 20.48 -21.53
N LEU A 14 -13.15 19.55 -21.34
CA LEU A 14 -14.02 19.51 -20.15
C LEU A 14 -13.21 19.33 -18.86
N LEU A 15 -12.15 18.51 -18.89
CA LEU A 15 -11.28 18.30 -17.73
C LEU A 15 -10.51 19.58 -17.38
N VAL A 16 -9.91 20.26 -18.36
CA VAL A 16 -9.20 21.53 -18.13
C VAL A 16 -10.16 22.58 -17.60
N LEU A 17 -11.36 22.70 -18.20
CA LEU A 17 -12.39 23.63 -17.73
C LEU A 17 -12.80 23.33 -16.28
N ALA A 18 -12.96 22.06 -15.92
CA ALA A 18 -13.32 21.67 -14.56
C ALA A 18 -12.20 21.94 -13.54
N ILE A 19 -10.93 21.73 -13.92
CA ILE A 19 -9.78 22.03 -13.05
C ILE A 19 -9.66 23.53 -12.82
N LEU A 20 -9.76 24.35 -13.87
CA LEU A 20 -9.72 25.81 -13.75
C LEU A 20 -10.91 26.33 -12.93
N ALA A 21 -12.11 25.79 -13.14
CA ALA A 21 -13.29 26.13 -12.37
C ALA A 21 -13.13 25.76 -10.88
N ALA A 22 -12.59 24.58 -10.58
CA ALA A 22 -12.29 24.17 -9.20
C ALA A 22 -11.27 25.12 -8.54
N ALA A 23 -10.16 25.42 -9.21
CA ALA A 23 -9.16 26.35 -8.69
C ALA A 23 -9.72 27.75 -8.46
N SER A 24 -10.50 28.28 -9.41
CA SER A 24 -11.19 29.57 -9.26
C SER A 24 -12.18 29.58 -8.10
N THR A 25 -12.91 28.47 -7.88
CA THR A 25 -13.82 28.31 -6.75
C THR A 25 -13.05 28.35 -5.42
N VAL A 26 -11.91 27.66 -5.34
CA VAL A 26 -11.05 27.65 -4.13
C VAL A 26 -10.51 29.05 -3.83
N ILE A 27 -9.91 29.73 -4.82
CA ILE A 27 -9.40 31.10 -4.64
C ILE A 27 -10.51 32.03 -4.18
N SER A 28 -11.66 32.00 -4.87
CA SER A 28 -12.80 32.86 -4.55
C SER A 28 -13.35 32.56 -3.16
N GLY A 29 -13.42 31.29 -2.77
CA GLY A 29 -13.88 30.87 -1.46
C GLY A 29 -12.96 31.36 -0.35
N VAL A 30 -11.64 31.32 -0.54
CA VAL A 30 -10.71 31.86 0.45
C VAL A 30 -10.80 33.38 0.52
N VAL A 31 -10.84 34.10 -0.60
CA VAL A 31 -11.03 35.57 -0.58
C VAL A 31 -12.31 35.94 0.17
N VAL A 32 -13.41 35.24 -0.10
CA VAL A 32 -14.66 35.44 0.65
C VAL A 32 -14.42 35.17 2.14
N LEU A 33 -13.90 34.01 2.52
CA LEU A 33 -13.68 33.68 3.94
C LEU A 33 -12.74 34.66 4.65
N SER A 34 -11.67 35.10 3.99
CA SER A 34 -10.69 36.04 4.53
C SER A 34 -11.27 37.43 4.78
N PHE A 35 -12.13 37.92 3.88
CA PHE A 35 -12.70 39.27 3.96
C PHE A 35 -14.08 39.35 4.61
N SER A 36 -14.78 38.22 4.69
CA SER A 36 -16.18 38.16 5.15
C SER A 36 -16.39 38.29 6.66
N GLY A 37 -15.34 38.34 7.48
CA GLY A 37 -15.44 37.87 8.86
C GLY A 37 -16.63 38.41 9.66
N ASN A 38 -16.83 39.73 9.80
CA ASN A 38 -18.02 40.29 10.46
C ASN A 38 -19.26 40.41 9.57
N ILE A 39 -19.09 40.37 8.25
CA ILE A 39 -20.16 40.47 7.26
C ILE A 39 -21.12 39.27 7.33
N PHE A 40 -20.65 38.10 7.74
CA PHE A 40 -21.52 36.92 7.92
C PHE A 40 -22.53 37.04 9.06
N ARG A 41 -22.41 38.02 9.96
CA ARG A 41 -23.41 38.28 11.01
C ARG A 41 -24.67 38.99 10.49
N GLN A 42 -24.58 39.59 9.30
CA GLN A 42 -25.67 40.26 8.61
C GLN A 42 -25.98 39.58 7.26
N ASN A 43 -26.88 40.17 6.47
CA ASN A 43 -27.15 39.71 5.12
C ASN A 43 -25.95 40.03 4.22
N PHE A 44 -25.15 38.99 3.91
CA PHE A 44 -23.90 39.06 3.14
C PHE A 44 -23.96 39.93 1.87
N TRP A 45 -25.09 39.94 1.16
CA TRP A 45 -25.25 40.74 -0.06
C TRP A 45 -25.55 42.21 0.22
N GLU A 46 -26.37 42.51 1.22
CA GLU A 46 -26.70 43.90 1.60
C GLU A 46 -25.48 44.60 2.19
N SER A 47 -24.72 43.91 3.04
CA SER A 47 -23.49 44.45 3.63
C SER A 47 -22.41 44.77 2.60
N MET A 48 -22.46 44.19 1.39
CA MET A 48 -21.55 44.56 0.31
C MET A 48 -21.90 45.88 -0.37
N GLU A 49 -23.07 46.47 -0.13
CA GLU A 49 -23.51 47.73 -0.75
C GLU A 49 -23.32 48.95 0.16
N LEU A 50 -23.05 48.72 1.45
CA LEU A 50 -22.89 49.77 2.45
C LEU A 50 -21.54 50.49 2.28
N PRO A 51 -21.51 51.82 2.46
CA PRO A 51 -20.26 52.55 2.65
C PRO A 51 -19.65 52.20 4.02
N TYR A 52 -18.34 52.46 4.19
CA TYR A 52 -17.61 52.09 5.41
C TYR A 52 -18.31 52.58 6.68
N GLU A 53 -18.85 53.80 6.69
CA GLU A 53 -19.43 54.48 7.85
C GLU A 53 -20.78 53.90 8.29
N GLU A 54 -21.40 53.07 7.44
CA GLU A 54 -22.61 52.29 7.75
C GLU A 54 -22.31 50.79 7.91
N SER A 55 -21.03 50.41 7.87
CA SER A 55 -20.59 49.01 7.95
C SER A 55 -20.35 48.56 9.39
N GLU A 56 -20.50 47.25 9.63
CA GLU A 56 -20.16 46.63 10.91
C GLU A 56 -18.67 46.83 11.28
N ASP A 57 -17.78 46.90 10.29
CA ASP A 57 -16.35 47.15 10.51
C ASP A 57 -16.10 48.54 11.12
N PHE A 58 -16.89 49.54 10.73
CA PHE A 58 -16.84 50.86 11.35
C PHE A 58 -17.45 50.86 12.76
N HIS A 59 -18.56 50.16 12.95
CA HIS A 59 -19.16 50.01 14.28
C HIS A 59 -18.17 49.42 15.28
N LEU A 60 -17.48 48.34 14.90
CA LEU A 60 -16.46 47.70 15.73
C LEU A 60 -15.23 48.60 15.94
N ALA A 61 -14.84 49.41 14.95
CA ALA A 61 -13.77 50.40 15.12
C ALA A 61 -14.15 51.46 16.16
N VAL A 62 -15.39 51.96 16.13
CA VAL A 62 -15.91 52.91 17.13
C VAL A 62 -16.01 52.27 18.50
N GLU A 63 -16.53 51.05 18.61
CA GLU A 63 -16.59 50.29 19.87
C GLU A 63 -15.21 50.13 20.51
N ASN A 64 -14.20 49.71 19.72
CA ASN A 64 -12.83 49.58 20.20
C ASN A 64 -12.21 50.92 20.61
N ALA A 65 -12.51 52.01 19.89
CA ALA A 65 -12.04 53.34 20.27
C ALA A 65 -12.64 53.77 21.61
N VAL A 66 -13.95 53.59 21.80
CA VAL A 66 -14.64 53.85 23.07
C VAL A 66 -14.04 53.03 24.21
N TYR A 67 -13.86 51.73 23.99
CA TYR A 67 -13.24 50.83 24.97
C TYR A 67 -11.85 51.31 25.38
N THR A 68 -11.00 51.65 24.40
CA THR A 68 -9.63 52.10 24.66
C THR A 68 -9.58 53.40 25.46
N VAL A 69 -10.45 54.37 25.17
CA VAL A 69 -10.47 55.64 25.93
C VAL A 69 -11.06 55.49 27.32
N LEU A 70 -12.01 54.57 27.53
CA LEU A 70 -12.52 54.24 28.87
C LEU A 70 -11.45 53.54 29.71
N GLU A 71 -10.70 52.60 29.13
CA GLU A 71 -9.55 52.00 29.81
C GLU A 71 -8.44 53.01 30.10
N GLN A 72 -8.14 53.89 29.15
CA GLN A 72 -7.20 54.98 29.37
C GLN A 72 -7.62 55.82 30.57
N HIS A 73 -8.91 56.21 30.65
CA HIS A 73 -9.47 56.97 31.77
C HIS A 73 -9.36 56.21 33.10
N TYR A 74 -9.70 54.91 33.10
CA TYR A 74 -9.62 54.04 34.27
C TYR A 74 -8.21 54.01 34.89
N TRP A 75 -7.17 54.02 34.06
CA TRP A 75 -5.78 53.94 34.53
C TRP A 75 -5.14 55.30 34.86
N GLU A 76 -5.79 56.44 34.59
CA GLU A 76 -5.20 57.78 34.83
C GLU A 76 -4.75 57.96 36.27
N ASP A 77 -5.63 57.69 37.23
CA ASP A 77 -5.34 57.87 38.66
C ASP A 77 -4.17 56.99 39.13
N ASN A 78 -4.01 55.82 38.51
CA ASN A 78 -2.96 54.87 38.84
C ASN A 78 -1.62 55.25 38.21
N LEU A 79 -1.60 55.74 36.97
CA LEU A 79 -0.36 55.95 36.20
C LEU A 79 0.14 57.41 36.18
N GLN A 80 -0.68 58.37 36.60
CA GLN A 80 -0.31 59.80 36.60
C GLN A 80 0.09 60.31 37.99
N THR A 81 0.95 61.33 38.01
CA THR A 81 1.21 62.22 39.14
C THR A 81 0.98 63.66 38.68
N ASP A 82 0.18 64.43 39.40
CA ASP A 82 -0.20 65.80 39.04
C ASP A 82 -0.76 65.97 37.60
N GLY A 83 -1.46 64.95 37.10
CA GLY A 83 -2.12 64.98 35.78
C GLY A 83 -1.20 64.65 34.59
N VAL A 84 0.00 64.11 34.85
CA VAL A 84 0.97 63.68 33.83
C VAL A 84 1.44 62.25 34.14
N TYR A 85 1.61 61.43 33.10
CA TYR A 85 2.19 60.09 33.24
C TYR A 85 3.52 60.14 34.00
N ASP A 86 3.63 59.34 35.06
CA ASP A 86 4.80 59.31 35.95
C ASP A 86 5.40 57.90 36.00
N GLU A 87 6.42 57.68 35.17
CA GLU A 87 7.18 56.43 35.14
C GLU A 87 7.89 56.12 36.47
N ASN A 88 8.11 57.14 37.31
CA ASN A 88 8.81 57.01 38.60
C ASN A 88 7.84 56.88 39.78
N LYS A 89 6.53 56.81 39.52
CA LYS A 89 5.53 56.64 40.56
C LYS A 89 5.80 55.34 41.31
N LEU A 90 5.84 55.44 42.64
CA LEU A 90 6.12 54.28 43.48
C LEU A 90 4.88 53.39 43.58
N VAL A 91 5.08 52.11 43.25
CA VAL A 91 4.08 51.05 43.33
C VAL A 91 4.42 50.16 44.50
N ASP A 92 3.66 50.26 45.59
CA ASP A 92 3.74 49.32 46.69
C ASP A 92 3.07 48.01 46.29
N ILE A 93 3.82 46.91 46.31
CA ILE A 93 3.37 45.62 45.76
C ILE A 93 2.24 45.01 46.60
N ILE A 94 2.26 45.24 47.92
CA ILE A 94 1.24 44.70 48.82
C ILE A 94 -0.03 45.53 48.71
N GLU A 95 0.07 46.86 48.73
CA GLU A 95 -1.08 47.74 48.52
C GLU A 95 -1.75 47.46 47.16
N TYR A 96 -0.95 47.38 46.10
CA TYR A 96 -1.47 47.13 44.76
C TYR A 96 -2.11 45.74 44.65
N GLY A 97 -1.47 44.69 45.21
CA GLY A 97 -2.03 43.34 45.22
C GLY A 97 -3.36 43.22 45.98
N GLU A 98 -3.60 44.07 46.99
CA GLU A 98 -4.84 44.08 47.77
C GLU A 98 -5.92 45.01 47.20
N THR A 99 -5.54 46.12 46.58
CA THR A 99 -6.47 47.22 46.24
C THR A 99 -6.58 47.53 44.75
N ASN A 100 -5.62 47.07 43.93
CA ASN A 100 -5.41 47.48 42.54
C ASN A 100 -5.26 49.00 42.34
N LYS A 101 -4.86 49.74 43.39
CA LYS A 101 -4.64 51.19 43.36
C LYS A 101 -3.20 51.53 43.68
N ILE A 102 -2.70 52.63 43.09
CA ILE A 102 -1.33 53.12 43.30
C ILE A 102 -1.39 54.45 44.05
N SER A 103 -1.04 54.42 45.35
CA SER A 103 -0.99 55.64 46.18
C SER A 103 0.23 56.53 45.91
N GLY A 104 1.24 56.01 45.21
CA GLY A 104 2.53 56.69 45.01
C GLY A 104 3.43 56.66 46.24
N LYS A 105 3.13 55.83 47.25
CA LYS A 105 3.85 55.75 48.52
C LYS A 105 4.32 54.33 48.78
N ASN A 106 5.48 54.18 49.42
CA ASN A 106 5.95 52.91 49.94
C ASN A 106 5.36 52.67 51.35
N ILE A 107 4.28 51.90 51.45
CA ILE A 107 3.48 51.70 52.67
C ILE A 107 3.95 50.45 53.43
N SER A 108 4.17 49.35 52.71
CA SER A 108 4.56 48.04 53.24
C SER A 108 6.07 47.89 53.42
N GLY A 109 6.86 48.82 52.87
CA GLY A 109 8.32 48.71 52.77
C GLY A 109 8.78 48.09 51.44
N LEU A 110 7.86 47.49 50.67
CA LEU A 110 8.12 46.85 49.39
C LEU A 110 7.46 47.61 48.24
N ALA A 111 8.21 48.52 47.62
CA ALA A 111 7.76 49.28 46.47
C ALA A 111 8.80 49.28 45.34
N TYR A 112 8.33 49.36 44.11
CA TYR A 112 9.13 49.48 42.90
C TYR A 112 8.70 50.73 42.11
N ARG A 113 9.55 51.21 41.21
CA ARG A 113 9.12 52.24 40.25
C ARG A 113 8.22 51.60 39.21
N LEU A 114 7.24 52.35 38.73
CA LEU A 114 6.35 51.89 37.67
C LEU A 114 7.14 51.44 36.42
N SER A 115 8.21 52.15 36.07
CA SER A 115 9.13 51.78 34.97
C SER A 115 9.81 50.42 35.16
N ASP A 116 10.18 50.06 36.39
CA ASP A 116 10.81 48.77 36.69
C ASP A 116 9.81 47.62 36.49
N LEU A 117 8.59 47.78 37.00
CA LEU A 117 7.51 46.79 36.83
C LEU A 117 7.07 46.66 35.37
N TYR A 118 7.05 47.77 34.64
CA TYR A 118 6.83 47.77 33.19
C TYR A 118 7.91 46.96 32.47
N GLY A 119 9.19 47.24 32.74
CA GLY A 119 10.31 46.49 32.14
C GLY A 119 10.23 44.99 32.44
N TRP A 120 9.88 44.65 33.68
CA TRP A 120 9.73 43.25 34.09
C TRP A 120 8.57 42.55 33.38
N GLY A 121 7.43 43.24 33.20
CA GLY A 121 6.29 42.71 32.44
C GLY A 121 6.58 42.51 30.95
N GLN A 122 7.43 43.35 30.33
CA GLN A 122 7.85 43.13 28.94
C GLN A 122 8.67 41.84 28.79
N LEU A 123 9.54 41.51 29.75
CA LEU A 123 10.29 40.24 29.75
C LEU A 123 9.36 39.03 29.85
N LEU A 124 8.27 39.12 30.62
CA LEU A 124 7.23 38.08 30.67
C LEU A 124 6.54 37.89 29.32
N ASN A 125 6.22 38.98 28.62
CA ASN A 125 5.59 38.93 27.31
C ASN A 125 6.50 38.29 26.25
N GLU A 126 7.82 38.43 26.40
CA GLU A 126 8.82 37.74 25.57
C GLU A 126 9.01 36.25 25.92
N GLY A 127 8.28 35.74 26.92
CA GLY A 127 8.34 34.34 27.35
C GLY A 127 9.55 34.01 28.23
N GLN A 128 10.19 35.02 28.83
CA GLN A 128 11.24 34.78 29.83
C GLN A 128 10.62 34.32 31.16
N TYR A 129 11.23 33.31 31.77
CA TYR A 129 10.78 32.77 33.05
C TYR A 129 11.31 33.64 34.19
N MET A 130 10.42 34.19 35.01
CA MET A 130 10.79 34.98 36.19
C MET A 130 11.08 34.12 37.43
N ARG A 131 10.91 32.80 37.34
CA ARG A 131 11.25 31.87 38.42
C ARG A 131 12.35 30.92 37.99
N THR A 132 13.27 30.67 38.91
CA THR A 132 14.25 29.59 38.85
C THR A 132 13.95 28.59 39.96
N ASP A 133 14.26 27.33 39.68
CA ASP A 133 14.27 26.31 40.71
C ASP A 133 15.55 26.49 41.54
N THR A 134 15.43 26.33 42.84
CA THR A 134 16.51 26.25 43.85
C THR A 134 17.14 27.54 44.41
N GLY A 135 16.78 28.72 43.90
CA GLY A 135 17.53 29.96 44.14
C GLY A 135 17.47 30.58 45.56
N VAL A 136 16.54 30.14 46.42
CA VAL A 136 16.36 30.71 47.78
C VAL A 136 16.32 29.62 48.84
N ILE A 137 17.04 29.84 49.94
CA ILE A 137 17.03 29.00 51.14
C ILE A 137 16.23 29.72 52.24
N VAL A 138 15.27 29.01 52.83
CA VAL A 138 14.50 29.49 53.98
C VAL A 138 15.02 28.82 55.23
N CYS A 139 15.24 29.59 56.28
CA CYS A 139 15.67 29.12 57.58
C CYS A 139 14.71 29.57 58.68
N GLU A 140 14.24 28.63 59.50
CA GLU A 140 13.39 28.91 60.66
C GLU A 140 14.24 29.26 61.88
N LYS A 141 13.96 30.39 62.52
CA LYS A 141 14.59 30.83 63.77
C LYS A 141 13.92 30.17 64.98
N PRO A 142 14.60 30.12 66.14
CA PRO A 142 14.01 29.60 67.39
C PRO A 142 12.72 30.28 67.86
N ASP A 143 12.43 31.49 67.39
CA ASP A 143 11.20 32.23 67.70
C ASP A 143 10.03 31.94 66.73
N GLY A 144 10.23 31.04 65.77
CA GLY A 144 9.25 30.65 64.75
C GLY A 144 9.16 31.61 63.56
N THR A 145 10.01 32.64 63.50
CA THR A 145 10.13 33.52 62.32
C THR A 145 11.13 32.98 61.32
N TYR A 146 11.02 33.40 60.07
CA TYR A 146 11.88 32.93 58.99
C TYR A 146 12.99 33.92 58.65
N TYR A 147 14.10 33.43 58.10
CA TYR A 147 15.10 34.23 57.40
C TYR A 147 15.33 33.62 56.03
N TYR A 148 15.36 34.46 55.00
CA TYR A 148 15.52 34.06 53.61
C TYR A 148 16.91 34.44 53.10
N TYR A 149 17.61 33.51 52.47
CA TYR A 149 18.90 33.73 51.86
C TYR A 149 18.85 33.40 50.37
N TYR A 150 19.58 34.15 49.55
CA TYR A 150 19.95 33.63 48.23
C TYR A 150 20.86 32.42 48.43
N GLN A 151 20.70 31.40 47.59
CA GLN A 151 21.39 30.13 47.75
C GLN A 151 22.91 30.31 47.85
N GLU A 152 23.51 31.07 46.93
CA GLU A 152 24.96 31.32 46.92
C GLU A 152 25.45 32.00 48.21
N GLU A 153 24.68 32.97 48.74
CA GLU A 153 25.00 33.64 50.02
C GLU A 153 25.01 32.64 51.18
N PHE A 154 23.99 31.80 51.27
CA PHE A 154 23.87 30.82 52.36
C PHE A 154 25.02 29.80 52.36
N PHE A 155 25.37 29.26 51.19
CA PHE A 155 26.47 28.30 51.07
C PHE A 155 27.84 28.96 51.34
N ASN A 156 28.06 30.21 50.91
CA ASN A 156 29.26 30.97 51.27
C ASN A 156 29.43 31.16 52.79
N MET A 157 28.33 31.38 53.51
CA MET A 157 28.34 31.48 54.98
C MET A 157 28.64 30.15 55.68
N LEU A 158 28.37 29.02 55.03
CA LEU A 158 28.78 27.70 55.53
C LEU A 158 30.27 27.45 55.26
N GLU A 159 30.76 27.85 54.09
CA GLU A 159 32.17 27.69 53.70
C GLU A 159 33.11 28.56 54.54
N ASP A 160 32.74 29.81 54.82
CA ASP A 160 33.54 30.73 55.65
C ASP A 160 33.40 30.49 57.17
N GLY A 161 32.59 29.50 57.54
CA GLY A 161 32.31 29.06 58.90
C GLY A 161 31.51 30.04 59.74
N THR A 162 30.85 31.03 59.13
CA THR A 162 29.91 31.95 59.79
C THR A 162 28.69 31.20 60.32
N LEU A 163 28.18 30.24 59.54
CA LEU A 163 27.18 29.26 59.94
C LEU A 163 27.82 27.86 59.97
N LYS A 164 27.38 27.02 60.93
CA LYS A 164 27.79 25.62 61.02
C LYS A 164 26.58 24.73 61.23
N ILE A 165 26.54 23.62 60.51
CA ILE A 165 25.47 22.64 60.61
C ILE A 165 25.80 21.65 61.72
N GLN A 166 24.90 21.51 62.68
CA GLN A 166 24.94 20.55 63.78
C GLN A 166 23.94 19.42 63.50
N MET A 167 24.44 18.31 62.96
CA MET A 167 23.70 17.05 62.76
C MET A 167 24.69 15.87 62.67
N SER A 168 24.19 14.64 62.46
CA SER A 168 25.06 13.49 62.23
C SER A 168 25.81 13.59 60.90
N GLU A 169 27.10 13.22 60.86
CA GLU A 169 27.91 13.30 59.62
C GLU A 169 27.32 12.43 58.48
N GLU A 170 26.64 11.33 58.80
CA GLU A 170 25.98 10.46 57.81
C GLU A 170 24.77 11.14 57.13
N SER A 171 24.07 12.04 57.84
CA SER A 171 22.92 12.79 57.28
C SER A 171 23.32 14.11 56.62
N LYS A 172 24.49 14.65 56.96
CA LYS A 172 24.94 16.00 56.55
C LYS A 172 25.20 16.15 55.07
N GLU A 173 25.85 15.17 54.44
CA GLU A 173 26.08 15.19 52.99
C GLU A 173 24.75 15.14 52.22
N SER A 174 23.80 14.31 52.69
CA SER A 174 22.47 14.20 52.06
C SER A 174 21.66 15.49 52.24
N PHE A 175 21.66 16.07 53.44
CA PHE A 175 21.00 17.35 53.72
C PHE A 175 21.53 18.46 52.80
N LEU A 176 22.85 18.62 52.69
CA LEU A 176 23.45 19.67 51.85
C LEU A 176 23.14 19.46 50.36
N TYR A 177 23.21 18.20 49.89
CA TYR A 177 22.87 17.87 48.51
C TYR A 177 21.39 18.16 48.22
N ASP A 178 20.49 17.71 49.08
CA ASP A 178 19.05 17.90 48.90
C ASP A 178 18.64 19.38 49.01
N LEU A 179 19.30 20.14 49.90
CA LEU A 179 19.14 21.59 50.02
C LEU A 179 19.62 22.33 48.77
N GLN A 180 20.74 21.88 48.18
CA GLN A 180 21.31 22.48 46.97
C GLN A 180 20.49 22.15 45.72
N GLN A 181 19.97 20.93 45.61
CA GLN A 181 19.18 20.47 44.46
C GLN A 181 17.69 20.79 44.59
N GLY A 182 17.23 21.27 45.75
CA GLY A 182 15.82 21.59 46.01
C GLY A 182 14.91 20.37 46.11
N PHE A 183 15.41 19.22 46.59
CA PHE A 183 14.61 18.00 46.70
C PHE A 183 13.55 18.04 47.80
N TYR A 184 13.67 18.94 48.79
CA TYR A 184 12.63 19.20 49.77
C TYR A 184 12.38 20.70 49.91
N THR A 185 11.10 21.07 49.77
CA THR A 185 10.65 22.47 49.75
C THR A 185 9.79 22.87 50.94
N ALA A 186 9.82 22.07 52.00
CA ALA A 186 9.09 22.27 53.24
C ALA A 186 9.97 21.93 54.45
N PRO A 187 9.65 22.43 55.66
CA PRO A 187 10.36 22.06 56.89
C PRO A 187 10.10 20.60 57.31
N GLY A 188 10.92 20.09 58.23
CA GLY A 188 10.69 18.84 58.96
C GLY A 188 11.24 17.58 58.29
N HIS A 189 12.08 17.71 57.26
CA HIS A 189 12.68 16.57 56.56
C HIS A 189 13.91 16.00 57.27
N TYR A 190 14.67 16.84 57.99
CA TYR A 190 15.88 16.45 58.72
C TYR A 190 15.83 16.97 60.16
N ASP A 191 16.48 16.25 61.09
CA ASP A 191 16.76 16.76 62.44
C ASP A 191 18.07 17.56 62.39
N VAL A 192 17.96 18.87 62.13
CA VAL A 192 19.07 19.79 61.90
C VAL A 192 19.03 20.95 62.88
N SER A 193 20.20 21.46 63.28
CA SER A 193 20.33 22.74 63.95
C SER A 193 21.49 23.52 63.33
N ILE A 194 21.32 24.81 63.02
CA ILE A 194 22.40 25.65 62.50
C ILE A 194 22.87 26.60 63.60
N ILE A 195 24.18 26.57 63.87
CA ILE A 195 24.82 27.37 64.92
C ILE A 195 25.73 28.46 64.33
N ASN A 196 25.90 29.56 65.05
CA ASN A 196 26.86 30.62 64.69
C ASN A 196 28.29 30.29 65.16
N LYS A 197 29.25 31.19 64.90
CA LYS A 197 30.64 31.10 65.39
C LYS A 197 30.78 30.98 66.92
N ALA A 198 29.79 31.47 67.69
CA ALA A 198 29.76 31.37 69.16
C ALA A 198 29.15 30.05 69.68
N GLY A 199 28.63 29.20 68.78
CA GLY A 199 28.01 27.92 69.14
C GLY A 199 26.54 28.02 69.55
N GLU A 200 25.89 29.17 69.31
CA GLU A 200 24.47 29.37 69.60
C GLU A 200 23.62 28.94 68.40
N THR A 201 22.53 28.21 68.64
CA THR A 201 21.55 27.86 67.60
C THR A 201 20.87 29.12 67.07
N VAL A 202 21.11 29.41 65.79
CA VAL A 202 20.52 30.53 65.04
C VAL A 202 19.30 30.10 64.25
N TYR A 203 19.29 28.84 63.76
CA TYR A 203 18.17 28.26 63.02
C TYR A 203 17.87 26.83 63.49
N THR A 204 16.58 26.51 63.58
CA THR A 204 16.05 25.19 63.97
C THR A 204 15.77 24.30 62.76
N ASP A 205 15.64 24.86 61.56
CA ASP A 205 15.53 24.11 60.31
C ASP A 205 15.89 25.02 59.12
N CYS A 206 16.34 24.44 58.00
CA CYS A 206 16.43 25.12 56.72
C CYS A 206 16.07 24.21 55.55
N TRP A 207 15.30 24.73 54.61
CA TRP A 207 14.89 24.04 53.38
C TRP A 207 15.02 24.96 52.17
N ASN A 208 15.01 24.35 50.98
CA ASN A 208 15.01 25.13 49.75
C ASN A 208 13.60 25.67 49.50
N PHE A 209 13.43 26.93 49.13
CA PHE A 209 12.09 27.46 48.87
C PHE A 209 11.42 26.80 47.65
N GLY A 210 12.21 26.21 46.75
CA GLY A 210 11.74 25.65 45.49
C GLY A 210 11.76 26.70 44.39
N SER A 211 10.58 27.22 44.04
CA SER A 211 10.43 28.17 42.94
C SER A 211 10.65 29.60 43.43
N SER A 212 11.85 30.13 43.19
CA SER A 212 12.26 31.47 43.61
C SER A 212 12.31 32.45 42.44
N MET A 213 11.97 33.70 42.69
CA MET A 213 12.00 34.75 41.68
C MET A 213 13.44 35.16 41.34
N VAL A 214 13.71 35.37 40.04
CA VAL A 214 14.95 35.99 39.55
C VAL A 214 14.75 37.49 39.54
N GLU A 215 15.48 38.21 40.40
CA GLU A 215 15.38 39.66 40.54
C GLU A 215 16.13 40.38 39.42
N GLU A 216 15.39 41.07 38.54
CA GLU A 216 15.97 41.98 37.54
C GLU A 216 16.11 43.40 38.08
N TYR A 217 15.17 43.83 38.92
CA TYR A 217 15.12 45.16 39.52
C TYR A 217 15.06 45.04 41.05
N ALA A 218 15.72 45.96 41.75
CA ALA A 218 15.71 46.01 43.22
C ALA A 218 14.57 46.91 43.73
N PRO A 219 13.97 46.61 44.90
CA PRO A 219 12.99 47.50 45.53
C PRO A 219 13.57 48.88 45.87
N GLU A 220 12.73 49.91 45.82
CA GLU A 220 13.13 51.27 46.19
C GLU A 220 13.58 51.33 47.65
N GLY A 221 14.86 51.68 47.86
CA GLY A 221 15.46 51.82 49.20
C GLY A 221 16.07 50.53 49.78
N ALA A 222 16.15 49.44 49.02
CA ALA A 222 16.84 48.21 49.39
C ALA A 222 17.70 47.67 48.24
N ASN A 223 18.66 46.79 48.52
CA ASN A 223 19.49 46.19 47.46
C ASN A 223 18.82 44.95 46.84
N THR A 224 17.96 44.27 47.60
CA THR A 224 17.26 43.04 47.18
C THR A 224 15.90 42.90 47.87
N LEU A 225 14.99 42.14 47.27
CA LEU A 225 13.68 41.80 47.82
C LEU A 225 13.81 41.05 49.15
N LEU A 226 14.73 40.08 49.24
CA LEU A 226 14.94 39.32 50.47
C LEU A 226 15.41 40.21 51.62
N GLU A 227 16.18 41.27 51.35
CA GLU A 227 16.56 42.27 52.36
C GLU A 227 15.32 42.95 52.98
N VAL A 228 14.34 43.32 52.15
CA VAL A 228 13.07 43.94 52.60
C VAL A 228 12.25 42.95 53.41
N VAL A 229 12.08 41.71 52.92
CA VAL A 229 11.30 40.66 53.58
C VAL A 229 11.90 40.28 54.94
N ASN A 230 13.23 40.20 55.02
CA ASN A 230 13.93 39.87 56.27
C ASN A 230 13.88 41.00 57.30
N LYS A 231 13.88 42.27 56.86
CA LYS A 231 13.83 43.44 57.76
C LYS A 231 12.42 43.82 58.21
N THR A 232 11.39 43.35 57.51
CA THR A 232 10.00 43.79 57.73
C THR A 232 9.17 42.68 58.37
N PRO A 233 8.84 42.77 59.68
CA PRO A 233 8.14 41.69 60.38
C PRO A 233 6.78 41.32 59.77
N ALA A 234 6.06 42.26 59.15
CA ALA A 234 4.76 42.02 58.53
C ALA A 234 4.81 41.17 57.25
N LEU A 235 5.98 41.06 56.61
CA LEU A 235 6.22 40.31 55.37
C LEU A 235 6.82 38.92 55.62
N ASN A 236 7.27 38.65 56.84
CA ASN A 236 7.87 37.37 57.21
C ASN A 236 6.89 36.21 56.99
N GLY A 237 7.34 35.12 56.38
CA GLY A 237 6.49 33.97 56.06
C GLY A 237 5.60 34.12 54.82
N LYS A 238 5.65 35.26 54.11
CA LYS A 238 4.74 35.56 52.98
C LYS A 238 5.43 35.58 51.60
N LEU A 239 6.62 34.99 51.46
CA LEU A 239 7.42 35.13 50.24
C LEU A 239 6.69 34.64 48.96
N ASP A 240 5.92 33.55 49.03
CA ASP A 240 5.15 33.06 47.86
C ASP A 240 4.05 34.05 47.43
N PHE A 241 3.32 34.62 48.41
CA PHE A 241 2.34 35.67 48.15
C PHE A 241 2.99 36.92 47.54
N ILE A 242 4.17 37.29 48.03
CA ILE A 242 4.92 38.45 47.52
C ILE A 242 5.35 38.20 46.07
N TYR A 243 5.92 37.03 45.76
CA TYR A 243 6.24 36.65 44.39
C TYR A 243 4.99 36.72 43.51
N GLY A 244 3.90 36.04 43.86
CA GLY A 244 2.66 36.10 43.08
C GLY A 244 2.11 37.51 42.88
N SER A 245 2.19 38.36 43.91
CA SER A 245 1.74 39.77 43.84
C SER A 245 2.62 40.59 42.90
N LEU A 246 3.93 40.38 42.94
CA LEU A 246 4.90 41.05 42.09
C LEU A 246 4.78 40.61 40.62
N GLU A 247 4.58 39.32 40.35
CA GLU A 247 4.32 38.80 39.00
C GLU A 247 3.02 39.39 38.43
N SER A 248 1.96 39.39 39.25
CA SER A 248 0.67 39.98 38.89
C SER A 248 0.79 41.49 38.66
N ALA A 249 1.55 42.20 39.50
CA ALA A 249 1.78 43.63 39.34
C ALA A 249 2.55 43.93 38.06
N ALA A 250 3.67 43.25 37.81
CA ALA A 250 4.48 43.41 36.60
C ALA A 250 3.65 43.16 35.33
N TYR A 251 2.90 42.05 35.27
CA TYR A 251 2.08 41.72 34.11
C TYR A 251 0.92 42.71 33.90
N SER A 252 0.16 43.00 34.95
CA SER A 252 -1.02 43.89 34.86
C SER A 252 -0.62 45.33 34.56
N LEU A 253 0.44 45.84 35.19
CA LEU A 253 0.90 47.22 34.99
C LEU A 253 1.63 47.39 33.66
N SER A 254 2.40 46.40 33.19
CA SER A 254 2.95 46.45 31.84
C SER A 254 1.85 46.57 30.79
N SER A 255 0.82 45.72 30.89
CA SER A 255 -0.35 45.79 30.01
C SER A 255 -1.09 47.12 30.13
N ALA A 256 -1.29 47.62 31.36
CA ALA A 256 -1.97 48.88 31.63
C ALA A 256 -1.23 50.09 31.05
N VAL A 257 0.10 50.13 31.18
CA VAL A 257 0.96 51.19 30.64
C VAL A 257 0.91 51.19 29.12
N ASP A 258 1.02 50.03 28.47
CA ASP A 258 0.92 49.91 27.01
C ASP A 258 -0.43 50.42 26.49
N LEU A 259 -1.53 50.00 27.13
CA LEU A 259 -2.88 50.44 26.79
C LEU A 259 -3.08 51.94 27.00
N TYR A 260 -2.61 52.47 28.14
CA TYR A 260 -2.71 53.88 28.48
C TYR A 260 -1.94 54.76 27.48
N GLN A 261 -0.67 54.44 27.23
CA GLN A 261 0.15 55.18 26.28
C GLN A 261 -0.41 55.10 24.86
N LYS A 262 -0.94 53.94 24.48
CA LYS A 262 -1.62 53.76 23.19
C LYS A 262 -2.85 54.65 23.06
N GLY A 263 -3.71 54.71 24.08
CA GLY A 263 -4.88 55.59 24.10
C GLY A 263 -4.49 57.06 23.93
N VAL A 264 -3.48 57.50 24.70
CA VAL A 264 -2.93 58.88 24.61
C VAL A 264 -2.40 59.19 23.22
N ASN A 265 -1.61 58.28 22.63
CA ASN A 265 -0.99 58.50 21.32
C ASN A 265 -2.02 58.45 20.18
N ALA A 266 -2.93 57.47 20.20
CA ALA A 266 -3.89 57.25 19.13
C ALA A 266 -5.06 58.24 19.15
N TYR A 267 -5.58 58.59 20.33
CA TYR A 267 -6.81 59.38 20.46
C TYR A 267 -6.60 60.77 21.07
N GLY A 268 -5.35 61.25 21.15
CA GLY A 268 -5.03 62.62 21.57
C GLY A 268 -5.54 63.70 20.62
N GLU A 269 -5.63 64.94 21.12
CA GLU A 269 -6.09 66.10 20.33
C GLU A 269 -5.25 66.27 19.06
N GLY A 270 -5.89 66.28 17.89
CA GLY A 270 -5.22 66.44 16.60
C GLY A 270 -4.62 65.16 16.00
N ASN A 271 -4.62 64.04 16.73
CA ASN A 271 -4.12 62.75 16.24
C ASN A 271 -5.22 61.83 15.67
N THR A 272 -6.49 62.16 15.86
CA THR A 272 -7.63 61.31 15.45
C THR A 272 -8.84 62.09 14.96
N ASN A 273 -9.64 61.45 14.11
CA ASN A 273 -10.99 61.87 13.71
C ASN A 273 -12.05 61.58 14.80
N PHE A 274 -11.69 60.88 15.89
CA PHE A 274 -12.56 60.52 17.00
C PHE A 274 -12.50 61.56 18.12
N THR A 275 -13.64 62.13 18.50
CA THR A 275 -13.76 63.07 19.62
C THR A 275 -14.62 62.44 20.70
N TYR A 276 -14.22 62.56 21.97
CA TYR A 276 -14.99 62.04 23.10
C TYR A 276 -15.12 63.04 24.24
N ILE A 277 -16.23 62.93 24.97
CA ILE A 277 -16.50 63.59 26.25
C ILE A 277 -17.00 62.51 27.19
N TYR A 278 -16.28 62.33 28.29
CA TYR A 278 -16.70 61.57 29.45
C TYR A 278 -16.92 62.57 30.59
N ALA A 279 -18.14 62.70 31.08
CA ALA A 279 -18.47 63.64 32.14
C ALA A 279 -19.09 62.93 33.34
N ASP A 280 -18.41 63.03 34.48
CA ASP A 280 -18.91 62.54 35.77
C ASP A 280 -19.71 63.66 36.44
N GLN A 281 -21.02 63.45 36.60
CA GLN A 281 -21.90 64.46 37.18
C GLN A 281 -21.74 64.62 38.69
N ASP A 282 -21.21 63.62 39.38
CA ASP A 282 -21.04 63.63 40.84
C ASP A 282 -19.77 64.40 41.22
N THR A 283 -18.67 64.14 40.51
CA THR A 283 -17.40 64.86 40.72
C THR A 283 -17.28 66.18 39.95
N LYS A 284 -18.18 66.42 38.99
CA LYS A 284 -18.17 67.56 38.05
C LYS A 284 -16.87 67.68 37.26
N THR A 285 -16.30 66.54 36.89
CA THR A 285 -15.08 66.46 36.08
C THR A 285 -15.40 66.04 34.65
N VAL A 286 -14.55 66.44 33.70
CA VAL A 286 -14.68 66.07 32.28
C VAL A 286 -13.36 65.52 31.77
N PHE A 287 -13.39 64.29 31.29
CA PHE A 287 -12.31 63.64 30.56
C PHE A 287 -12.61 63.69 29.05
N THR A 288 -11.73 64.30 28.28
CA THR A 288 -11.92 64.55 26.85
C THR A 288 -10.58 64.74 26.16
N ASN A 289 -10.49 64.36 24.89
CA ASN A 289 -9.34 64.67 24.05
C ASN A 289 -9.37 66.08 23.44
N LYS A 290 -10.39 66.91 23.73
CA LYS A 290 -10.47 68.27 23.20
C LYS A 290 -10.37 69.30 24.30
N ALA A 291 -9.32 70.12 24.32
CA ALA A 291 -9.09 71.07 25.41
C ALA A 291 -10.26 72.04 25.61
N GLU A 292 -10.96 72.44 24.54
CA GLU A 292 -12.14 73.32 24.61
C GLU A 292 -13.37 72.68 25.27
N TYR A 293 -13.39 71.35 25.43
CA TYR A 293 -14.53 70.62 26.01
C TYR A 293 -14.37 70.30 27.50
N LYS A 294 -13.28 70.72 28.15
CA LYS A 294 -12.97 70.42 29.57
C LYS A 294 -13.91 71.08 30.59
N GLU A 295 -14.64 72.12 30.22
CA GLU A 295 -15.52 72.83 31.17
C GLU A 295 -16.85 72.10 31.39
N PHE A 296 -17.08 71.57 32.61
CA PHE A 296 -18.28 70.82 32.98
C PHE A 296 -19.59 71.62 32.74
N ASP A 297 -19.61 72.92 33.05
CA ASP A 297 -20.83 73.73 32.90
C ASP A 297 -21.27 73.92 31.43
N LYS A 298 -20.41 73.57 30.46
CA LYS A 298 -20.67 73.70 29.01
C LYS A 298 -20.93 72.36 28.30
N ILE A 299 -21.06 71.25 29.02
CA ILE A 299 -21.16 69.90 28.40
C ILE A 299 -22.29 69.82 27.36
N GLU A 300 -23.51 70.29 27.68
CA GLU A 300 -24.64 70.21 26.73
C GLU A 300 -24.40 71.07 25.46
N GLU A 301 -23.69 72.20 25.58
CA GLU A 301 -23.29 73.01 24.43
C GLU A 301 -22.23 72.29 23.60
N ASN A 302 -21.24 71.68 24.25
CA ASN A 302 -20.17 70.94 23.59
C ASN A 302 -20.69 69.68 22.87
N ILE A 303 -21.59 68.92 23.50
CA ILE A 303 -22.26 67.77 22.87
C ILE A 303 -23.05 68.23 21.65
N SER A 304 -23.77 69.37 21.74
CA SER A 304 -24.51 69.92 20.60
C SER A 304 -23.60 70.33 19.44
N ARG A 305 -22.37 70.79 19.72
CA ARG A 305 -21.36 71.08 18.68
C ARG A 305 -20.81 69.80 18.05
N MET A 306 -20.58 68.74 18.85
CA MET A 306 -20.09 67.43 18.36
C MET A 306 -21.03 66.78 17.35
N ILE A 307 -22.34 67.05 17.44
CA ILE A 307 -23.37 66.45 16.56
C ILE A 307 -23.93 67.45 15.54
N SER A 308 -23.23 68.56 15.30
CA SER A 308 -23.74 69.66 14.46
C SER A 308 -23.64 69.39 12.96
N ASP A 309 -22.68 68.57 12.51
CA ASP A 309 -22.63 68.09 11.12
C ASP A 309 -23.45 66.81 11.00
N GLU A 310 -24.42 66.79 10.08
CA GLU A 310 -25.27 65.62 9.84
C GLU A 310 -24.50 64.40 9.31
N LYS A 311 -23.29 64.60 8.77
CA LYS A 311 -22.45 63.53 8.24
C LYS A 311 -21.65 62.80 9.31
N ASP A 312 -21.38 63.46 10.43
CA ASP A 312 -20.58 62.88 11.50
C ASP A 312 -21.36 61.78 12.20
N LYS A 313 -20.68 60.69 12.55
CA LYS A 313 -21.30 59.59 13.29
C LYS A 313 -21.10 59.81 14.77
N TYR A 314 -22.15 59.61 15.56
CA TYR A 314 -22.09 59.88 16.99
C TYR A 314 -22.84 58.86 17.84
N ILE A 315 -22.41 58.76 19.10
CA ILE A 315 -23.07 57.98 20.14
C ILE A 315 -23.08 58.81 21.41
N ILE A 316 -24.27 59.04 21.99
CA ILE A 316 -24.43 59.75 23.25
C ILE A 316 -25.20 58.85 24.21
N ILE A 317 -24.57 58.56 25.34
CA ILE A 317 -25.10 57.73 26.41
C ILE A 317 -25.26 58.62 27.64
N TYR A 318 -26.50 58.75 28.07
CA TYR A 318 -26.88 59.40 29.32
C TYR A 318 -27.12 58.35 30.42
N PRO A 319 -27.17 58.75 31.71
CA PRO A 319 -27.35 57.82 32.83
C PRO A 319 -28.60 56.92 32.75
N LYS A 320 -29.60 57.30 31.95
CA LYS A 320 -30.78 56.49 31.70
C LYS A 320 -30.76 55.98 30.26
N LEU A 321 -30.80 54.66 30.10
CA LEU A 321 -30.79 53.97 28.80
C LEU A 321 -31.78 54.55 27.77
N LYS A 322 -32.98 54.98 28.22
CA LYS A 322 -34.02 55.56 27.34
C LYS A 322 -33.60 56.87 26.67
N ASP A 323 -32.59 57.55 27.21
CA ASP A 323 -32.12 58.85 26.74
C ASP A 323 -30.93 58.70 25.77
N PHE A 324 -30.55 57.46 25.43
CA PHE A 324 -29.54 57.13 24.40
C PHE A 324 -29.85 57.75 23.05
N LYS A 325 -28.84 58.34 22.40
CA LYS A 325 -28.96 58.97 21.07
C LYS A 325 -27.80 58.54 20.18
N THR A 326 -28.10 58.23 18.93
CA THR A 326 -27.11 57.93 17.88
C THR A 326 -27.75 58.09 16.50
N ASN A 327 -26.93 58.31 15.48
CA ASN A 327 -27.30 58.21 14.06
C ASN A 327 -26.65 56.99 13.36
N MET A 328 -26.16 56.04 14.14
CA MET A 328 -25.62 54.74 13.70
C MET A 328 -26.67 53.64 13.94
N ASP A 329 -26.62 52.57 13.13
CA ASP A 329 -27.52 51.41 13.29
C ASP A 329 -27.00 50.47 14.38
N ILE A 330 -27.12 50.91 15.65
CA ILE A 330 -26.61 50.19 16.83
C ILE A 330 -27.68 50.04 17.91
N ALA A 331 -27.65 48.92 18.63
CA ALA A 331 -28.53 48.68 19.77
C ALA A 331 -28.00 49.38 21.03
N ALA A 332 -28.87 50.14 21.71
CA ALA A 332 -28.51 50.89 22.92
C ALA A 332 -27.94 50.02 24.06
N GLY A 333 -28.34 48.73 24.13
CA GLY A 333 -27.89 47.80 25.17
C GLY A 333 -26.39 47.50 25.13
N THR A 334 -25.81 47.37 23.94
CA THR A 334 -24.39 46.97 23.76
C THR A 334 -23.43 47.93 24.46
N TYR A 335 -23.59 49.23 24.21
CA TYR A 335 -22.72 50.24 24.80
C TYR A 335 -23.06 50.53 26.27
N TYR A 336 -24.33 50.34 26.66
CA TYR A 336 -24.74 50.54 28.05
C TYR A 336 -24.12 49.50 28.99
N ASP A 337 -24.09 48.23 28.57
CA ASP A 337 -23.44 47.16 29.34
C ASP A 337 -21.91 47.36 29.39
N MET A 338 -21.30 47.79 28.28
CA MET A 338 -19.87 48.11 28.22
C MET A 338 -19.51 49.24 29.21
N ILE A 339 -20.25 50.35 29.21
CA ILE A 339 -20.03 51.43 30.16
C ILE A 339 -20.27 50.95 31.58
N LYS A 340 -21.34 50.19 31.82
CA LYS A 340 -21.66 49.67 33.15
C LYS A 340 -20.53 48.82 33.72
N TYR A 341 -19.85 48.01 32.91
CA TYR A 341 -18.71 47.21 33.37
C TYR A 341 -17.57 48.08 33.94
N TYR A 342 -17.25 49.19 33.28
CA TYR A 342 -16.23 50.14 33.77
C TYR A 342 -16.76 51.03 34.90
N VAL A 343 -18.06 51.31 34.91
CA VAL A 343 -18.75 52.15 35.89
C VAL A 343 -18.97 51.44 37.24
N ASP A 344 -19.42 50.19 37.27
CA ASP A 344 -19.75 49.43 38.51
C ASP A 344 -18.54 49.18 39.44
N GLY A 345 -17.31 49.52 39.03
CA GLY A 345 -16.09 49.32 39.80
C GLY A 345 -15.29 50.57 40.19
N THR A 346 -15.44 51.71 39.49
CA THR A 346 -14.50 52.85 39.64
C THR A 346 -14.99 54.21 39.14
N ILE A 347 -15.95 54.27 38.20
CA ILE A 347 -16.32 55.52 37.53
C ILE A 347 -17.84 55.73 37.69
N GLY A 348 -18.31 56.87 38.20
CA GLY A 348 -19.60 56.99 38.92
C GLY A 348 -20.90 56.52 38.21
N GLU A 349 -21.97 56.28 38.97
CA GLU A 349 -23.29 55.82 38.45
C GLU A 349 -24.01 56.87 37.58
N ASN A 350 -23.56 58.13 37.62
CA ASN A 350 -24.21 59.28 36.98
C ASN A 350 -23.30 59.95 35.93
N VAL A 351 -23.04 59.22 34.83
CA VAL A 351 -22.07 59.61 33.80
C VAL A 351 -22.75 59.92 32.45
N ILE A 352 -22.21 60.88 31.71
CA ILE A 352 -22.52 61.13 30.30
C ILE A 352 -21.29 60.76 29.46
N LEU A 353 -21.45 59.84 28.51
CA LEU A 353 -20.46 59.58 27.45
C LEU A 353 -21.01 60.09 26.12
N ALA A 354 -20.29 61.02 25.48
CA ALA A 354 -20.58 61.45 24.13
C ALA A 354 -19.35 61.22 23.26
N VAL A 355 -19.54 60.57 22.11
CA VAL A 355 -18.48 60.37 21.12
C VAL A 355 -18.97 60.78 19.74
N SER A 356 -18.09 61.37 18.94
CA SER A 356 -18.35 61.76 17.56
C SER A 356 -17.14 61.46 16.69
N ILE A 357 -17.37 61.09 15.43
CA ILE A 357 -16.35 60.76 14.46
C ILE A 357 -16.56 61.63 13.22
N ASP A 358 -15.53 62.38 12.84
CA ASP A 358 -15.50 63.14 11.59
C ASP A 358 -15.37 62.17 10.41
N THR A 359 -16.47 61.98 9.67
CA THR A 359 -16.52 61.04 8.53
C THR A 359 -15.92 61.62 7.26
N GLY A 360 -15.45 62.86 7.29
CA GLY A 360 -14.55 63.40 6.27
C GLY A 360 -13.13 62.80 6.35
N PHE A 361 -12.79 62.14 7.46
CA PHE A 361 -11.47 61.58 7.78
C PHE A 361 -10.29 62.50 7.42
N PRO A 362 -10.29 63.78 7.85
CA PRO A 362 -9.21 64.71 7.55
C PRO A 362 -7.85 64.30 8.13
N ILE A 363 -7.83 63.47 9.18
CA ILE A 363 -6.62 62.96 9.84
C ILE A 363 -6.38 61.51 9.40
N GLN A 364 -5.13 61.17 9.07
CA GLN A 364 -4.73 59.81 8.67
C GLN A 364 -4.55 58.89 9.89
N ASP A 365 -5.63 58.67 10.63
CA ASP A 365 -5.64 57.81 11.82
C ASP A 365 -6.09 56.37 11.48
N GLY A 366 -6.39 55.59 12.53
CA GLY A 366 -6.90 54.23 12.39
C GLY A 366 -8.21 54.14 11.59
N PHE A 367 -9.11 55.13 11.72
CA PHE A 367 -10.38 55.15 10.99
C PHE A 367 -10.17 55.45 9.49
N TYR A 368 -9.28 56.40 9.15
CA TYR A 368 -8.91 56.66 7.75
C TYR A 368 -8.31 55.40 7.09
N THR A 369 -7.37 54.75 7.78
CA THR A 369 -6.69 53.55 7.26
C THR A 369 -7.66 52.38 7.08
N ALA A 370 -8.57 52.20 8.04
CA ALA A 370 -9.63 51.20 7.96
C ALA A 370 -10.57 51.45 6.78
N LYS A 371 -10.94 52.72 6.52
CA LYS A 371 -11.72 53.11 5.34
C LYS A 371 -11.02 52.79 4.02
N GLU A 372 -9.77 53.23 3.86
CA GLU A 372 -8.99 52.97 2.63
C GLU A 372 -8.88 51.47 2.35
N THR A 373 -8.64 50.67 3.40
CA THR A 373 -8.55 49.21 3.30
C THR A 373 -9.90 48.59 2.93
N TYR A 374 -11.00 49.05 3.56
CA TYR A 374 -12.36 48.62 3.26
C TYR A 374 -12.72 48.90 1.79
N ASP A 375 -12.53 50.14 1.34
CA ASP A 375 -12.85 50.58 -0.02
C ASP A 375 -11.98 49.87 -1.07
N ALA A 376 -10.72 49.55 -0.73
CA ALA A 376 -9.84 48.75 -1.59
C ALA A 376 -10.27 47.29 -1.69
N ASN A 377 -10.70 46.66 -0.60
CA ASN A 377 -11.04 45.24 -0.53
C ASN A 377 -12.45 44.92 -1.05
N LEU A 378 -13.40 45.85 -0.92
CA LEU A 378 -14.82 45.63 -1.26
C LEU A 378 -15.04 45.17 -2.72
N PRO A 379 -14.39 45.76 -3.76
CA PRO A 379 -14.51 45.27 -5.13
C PRO A 379 -13.98 43.85 -5.34
N TYR A 380 -12.90 43.46 -4.64
CA TYR A 380 -12.32 42.12 -4.72
C TYR A 380 -13.26 41.08 -4.09
N LEU A 381 -13.89 41.41 -2.97
CA LEU A 381 -14.88 40.55 -2.33
C LEU A 381 -16.09 40.33 -3.24
N ARG A 382 -16.68 41.40 -3.80
CA ARG A 382 -17.82 41.32 -4.73
C ARG A 382 -17.50 40.46 -5.95
N SER A 383 -16.39 40.74 -6.62
CA SER A 383 -15.97 40.00 -7.81
C SER A 383 -15.67 38.53 -7.51
N SER A 384 -15.06 38.23 -6.36
CA SER A 384 -14.77 36.87 -5.91
C SER A 384 -16.04 36.08 -5.58
N ALA A 385 -17.02 36.69 -4.90
CA ALA A 385 -18.29 36.02 -4.60
C ALA A 385 -19.03 35.58 -5.88
N VAL A 386 -19.14 36.48 -6.87
CA VAL A 386 -19.80 36.17 -8.16
C VAL A 386 -18.99 35.16 -8.97
N THR A 387 -17.68 35.34 -9.07
CA THR A 387 -16.78 34.43 -9.81
C THR A 387 -16.78 33.05 -9.18
N GLY A 388 -16.74 32.95 -7.85
CA GLY A 388 -16.79 31.70 -7.11
C GLY A 388 -18.08 30.91 -7.39
N MET A 389 -19.25 31.57 -7.35
CA MET A 389 -20.53 30.91 -7.68
C MET A 389 -20.58 30.45 -9.15
N ALA A 390 -20.16 31.29 -10.08
CA ALA A 390 -20.12 30.93 -11.51
C ALA A 390 -19.17 29.75 -11.77
N SER A 391 -17.97 29.78 -11.18
CA SER A 391 -16.99 28.71 -11.26
C SER A 391 -17.49 27.41 -10.62
N LEU A 392 -18.16 27.47 -9.47
CA LEU A 392 -18.77 26.31 -8.84
C LEU A 392 -19.84 25.67 -9.73
N PHE A 393 -20.69 26.49 -10.36
CA PHE A 393 -21.68 26.01 -11.31
C PHE A 393 -21.02 25.31 -12.51
N VAL A 394 -20.01 25.92 -13.11
CA VAL A 394 -19.23 25.32 -14.22
C VAL A 394 -18.57 24.01 -13.77
N PHE A 395 -18.00 23.96 -12.58
CA PHE A 395 -17.42 22.75 -12.00
C PHE A 395 -18.46 21.63 -11.87
N ILE A 396 -19.64 21.91 -11.31
CA ILE A 396 -20.71 20.91 -11.15
C ILE A 396 -21.20 20.40 -12.51
N VAL A 397 -21.45 21.30 -13.47
CA VAL A 397 -21.93 20.92 -14.81
C VAL A 397 -20.89 20.06 -15.53
N THR A 398 -19.61 20.46 -15.49
CA THR A 398 -18.52 19.70 -16.11
C THR A 398 -18.29 18.36 -15.43
N LEU A 399 -18.38 18.30 -14.09
CA LEU A 399 -18.29 17.06 -13.31
C LEU A 399 -19.39 16.07 -13.72
N ILE A 400 -20.65 16.51 -13.73
CA ILE A 400 -21.80 15.68 -14.16
C ILE A 400 -21.59 15.19 -15.59
N TRP A 401 -21.21 16.09 -16.51
CA TRP A 401 -20.98 15.73 -17.91
C TRP A 401 -19.86 14.68 -18.04
N MET A 402 -18.72 14.91 -17.39
CA MET A 402 -17.59 13.99 -17.36
C MET A 402 -17.99 12.63 -16.80
N THR A 403 -18.80 12.59 -15.74
CA THR A 403 -19.31 11.34 -15.17
C THR A 403 -20.15 10.55 -16.17
N LEU A 404 -20.96 11.21 -16.99
CA LEU A 404 -21.78 10.55 -18.01
C LEU A 404 -20.95 9.95 -19.17
N ILE A 405 -19.94 10.68 -19.65
CA ILE A 405 -19.17 10.31 -20.87
C ILE A 405 -17.92 9.47 -20.57
N THR A 406 -17.41 9.50 -19.34
CA THR A 406 -16.20 8.80 -18.94
C THR A 406 -16.32 7.29 -19.17
N GLY A 407 -15.27 6.69 -19.75
CA GLY A 407 -15.20 5.28 -20.14
C GLY A 407 -15.83 4.95 -21.49
N ARG A 408 -16.59 5.85 -22.13
CA ARG A 408 -17.26 5.58 -23.41
C ARG A 408 -16.48 6.12 -24.60
N ARG A 409 -16.44 5.40 -25.72
CA ARG A 409 -15.82 5.87 -26.96
C ARG A 409 -16.88 6.33 -27.99
N PRO A 410 -16.51 7.07 -29.04
CA PRO A 410 -17.42 7.40 -30.14
C PRO A 410 -17.83 6.17 -30.96
N GLU A 411 -16.94 5.18 -31.07
CA GLU A 411 -17.08 4.02 -31.96
C GLU A 411 -18.07 2.97 -31.41
N ASP A 412 -18.20 2.86 -30.09
CA ASP A 412 -19.06 1.87 -29.42
C ASP A 412 -19.76 2.43 -28.17
N ASP A 413 -20.63 1.62 -27.58
CA ASP A 413 -21.26 1.89 -26.28
C ASP A 413 -20.63 1.08 -25.13
N GLU A 414 -19.50 0.42 -25.38
CA GLU A 414 -18.78 -0.34 -24.37
C GLU A 414 -18.02 0.58 -23.40
N ILE A 415 -17.71 0.03 -22.22
CA ILE A 415 -16.94 0.73 -21.19
C ILE A 415 -15.48 0.31 -21.30
N HIS A 416 -14.65 1.27 -21.72
CA HIS A 416 -13.22 1.11 -21.87
C HIS A 416 -12.48 1.55 -20.60
N LEU A 417 -11.64 0.66 -20.07
CA LEU A 417 -10.75 0.92 -18.94
C LEU A 417 -9.37 1.38 -19.44
N ASN A 418 -8.82 2.41 -18.78
CA ASN A 418 -7.45 2.88 -18.97
C ASN A 418 -6.45 2.00 -18.20
N GLY A 419 -5.15 2.15 -18.48
CA GLY A 419 -4.09 1.39 -17.79
C GLY A 419 -4.14 1.53 -16.26
N PHE A 420 -4.33 2.76 -15.76
CA PHE A 420 -4.46 3.05 -14.32
C PHE A 420 -5.70 2.39 -13.68
N ASP A 421 -6.77 2.16 -14.45
CA ASP A 421 -7.98 1.52 -13.95
C ASP A 421 -7.82 0.00 -13.76
N ARG A 422 -6.75 -0.59 -14.30
CA ARG A 422 -6.45 -2.02 -14.17
C ARG A 422 -5.72 -2.37 -12.88
N TRP A 423 -5.13 -1.37 -12.21
CA TRP A 423 -4.53 -1.55 -10.88
C TRP A 423 -5.60 -1.95 -9.85
N LYS A 424 -5.21 -2.59 -8.74
CA LYS A 424 -6.15 -2.88 -7.66
C LYS A 424 -6.75 -1.59 -7.13
N THR A 425 -8.07 -1.59 -6.91
CA THR A 425 -8.85 -0.38 -6.59
C THR A 425 -8.24 0.41 -5.41
N GLU A 426 -7.85 -0.28 -4.35
CA GLU A 426 -7.28 0.31 -3.13
C GLU A 426 -5.88 0.85 -3.36
N ILE A 427 -5.04 0.17 -4.16
CA ILE A 427 -3.70 0.66 -4.50
C ILE A 427 -3.79 1.95 -5.32
N ALA A 428 -4.71 2.00 -6.29
CA ALA A 428 -4.94 3.19 -7.09
C ALA A 428 -5.46 4.36 -6.23
N ALA A 429 -6.37 4.10 -5.29
CA ALA A 429 -6.88 5.11 -4.35
C ALA A 429 -5.77 5.61 -3.41
N ALA A 430 -5.00 4.69 -2.81
CA ALA A 430 -3.90 5.02 -1.92
C ALA A 430 -2.82 5.86 -2.61
N LEU A 431 -2.50 5.59 -3.88
CA LEU A 431 -1.56 6.39 -4.64
C LEU A 431 -2.05 7.84 -4.81
N VAL A 432 -3.30 8.03 -5.24
CA VAL A 432 -3.87 9.37 -5.46
C VAL A 432 -3.96 10.15 -4.15
N ILE A 433 -4.48 9.51 -3.10
CA ILE A 433 -4.61 10.13 -1.78
C ILE A 433 -3.24 10.42 -1.17
N GLY A 434 -2.27 9.51 -1.31
CA GLY A 434 -0.91 9.69 -0.78
C GLY A 434 -0.17 10.84 -1.47
N ILE A 435 -0.27 10.95 -2.80
CA ILE A 435 0.29 12.09 -3.56
C ILE A 435 -0.37 13.40 -3.11
N TRP A 436 -1.70 13.40 -2.95
CA TRP A 436 -2.42 14.58 -2.48
C TRP A 436 -2.03 14.99 -1.05
N LEU A 437 -1.93 14.03 -0.14
CA LEU A 437 -1.56 14.25 1.25
C LEU A 437 -0.13 14.77 1.38
N ALA A 438 0.82 14.19 0.65
CA ALA A 438 2.22 14.64 0.67
C ALA A 438 2.37 16.10 0.22
N PHE A 439 1.67 16.49 -0.86
CA PHE A 439 1.67 17.87 -1.31
C PHE A 439 0.97 18.81 -0.34
N THR A 440 -0.14 18.36 0.27
CA THR A 440 -0.86 19.15 1.28
C THR A 440 -0.01 19.40 2.52
N ILE A 441 0.72 18.39 3.00
CA ILE A 441 1.67 18.54 4.11
C ILE A 441 2.78 19.52 3.72
N MET A 442 3.39 19.35 2.54
CA MET A 442 4.46 20.23 2.05
C MET A 442 4.02 21.70 1.97
N VAL A 443 2.81 21.97 1.44
CA VAL A 443 2.27 23.33 1.39
C VAL A 443 1.97 23.83 2.81
N GLY A 444 1.35 23.01 3.66
CA GLY A 444 0.94 23.42 5.00
C GLY A 444 2.09 23.67 5.99
N THR A 445 3.24 23.01 5.83
CA THR A 445 4.41 23.23 6.70
C THR A 445 5.25 24.43 6.28
N GLU A 446 5.25 24.79 4.99
CA GLU A 446 6.10 25.84 4.42
C GLU A 446 5.36 27.17 4.20
N TRP A 447 4.02 27.15 4.10
CA TRP A 447 3.23 28.35 3.85
C TRP A 447 2.46 28.79 5.09
N SER A 448 2.88 29.92 5.68
CA SER A 448 2.24 30.58 6.82
C SER A 448 1.19 31.63 6.44
N GLY A 449 0.89 31.82 5.14
CA GLY A 449 0.06 32.93 4.67
C GLY A 449 -1.35 32.91 5.25
N LEU A 450 -2.00 31.75 5.36
CA LEU A 450 -3.32 31.64 6.02
C LEU A 450 -3.25 31.92 7.52
N THR A 451 -2.18 31.52 8.21
CA THR A 451 -2.01 31.82 9.63
C THR A 451 -1.81 33.31 9.89
N GLN A 452 -1.20 34.05 8.95
CA GLN A 452 -1.10 35.53 9.02
C GLN A 452 -2.43 36.24 8.76
N VAL A 453 -3.34 35.65 7.98
CA VAL A 453 -4.71 36.17 7.79
C VAL A 453 -5.56 35.98 9.07
N TYR A 454 -5.28 34.96 9.89
CA TYR A 454 -5.97 34.76 11.18
C TYR A 454 -5.28 35.43 12.36
N ASN A 455 -3.96 35.64 12.30
CA ASN A 455 -3.19 36.44 13.25
C ASN A 455 -2.77 37.74 12.58
N VAL A 456 -3.70 38.68 12.41
CA VAL A 456 -3.35 40.08 12.11
C VAL A 456 -2.85 40.74 13.38
N SER A 457 -1.70 40.28 13.88
CA SER A 457 -0.88 40.98 14.88
C SER A 457 0.02 42.05 14.23
N TYR A 458 -0.06 42.22 12.90
CA TYR A 458 0.86 43.03 12.09
C TYR A 458 0.29 44.34 11.56
N LEU A 459 -0.90 44.79 12.00
CA LEU A 459 -1.33 46.17 11.77
C LEU A 459 -0.71 47.05 12.87
N HIS A 460 0.46 47.58 12.54
CA HIS A 460 1.26 48.56 13.28
C HIS A 460 0.37 49.69 13.85
N ASP A 461 0.46 49.90 15.17
CA ASP A 461 0.20 51.12 15.95
C ASP A 461 -1.21 51.63 16.32
N ALA A 462 -2.34 50.99 15.98
CA ALA A 462 -3.64 51.48 16.50
C ALA A 462 -4.68 50.40 16.88
N ILE A 463 -4.77 49.29 16.16
CA ILE A 463 -5.97 48.40 16.21
C ILE A 463 -5.59 46.97 16.63
N GLN A 464 -4.82 46.81 17.71
CA GLN A 464 -4.32 45.51 18.17
C GLN A 464 -5.34 44.56 18.87
N TYR A 465 -6.59 44.97 19.12
CA TYR A 465 -7.59 44.14 19.81
C TYR A 465 -8.75 43.70 18.93
N VAL A 466 -8.61 43.80 17.60
CA VAL A 466 -9.61 43.24 16.71
C VAL A 466 -9.41 41.73 16.61
N TYR A 467 -10.09 41.00 17.50
CA TYR A 467 -10.29 39.54 17.43
C TYR A 467 -11.12 39.09 16.21
N PHE A 468 -11.43 40.01 15.27
CA PHE A 468 -12.37 39.79 14.18
C PHE A 468 -11.81 40.23 12.83
N ASN A 469 -11.63 39.28 11.92
CA ASN A 469 -11.31 39.61 10.53
C ASN A 469 -12.45 40.41 9.88
N GLY A 470 -12.14 41.54 9.26
CA GLY A 470 -13.09 42.40 8.53
C GLY A 470 -12.50 42.88 7.22
N LEU A 471 -13.31 43.49 6.36
CA LEU A 471 -12.85 44.14 5.14
C LEU A 471 -11.80 45.23 5.42
N SER A 472 -11.89 45.90 6.57
CA SER A 472 -10.97 46.95 7.00
C SER A 472 -9.63 46.45 7.59
N THR A 473 -9.51 45.16 7.91
CA THR A 473 -8.34 44.59 8.60
C THR A 473 -7.66 43.43 7.87
N ALA A 474 -8.32 42.80 6.90
CA ALA A 474 -7.80 41.62 6.22
C ALA A 474 -6.89 41.96 5.02
N TYR A 475 -5.78 41.22 4.89
CA TYR A 475 -4.80 41.35 3.81
C TYR A 475 -4.52 40.00 3.17
N LEU A 476 -4.61 39.93 1.83
CA LEU A 476 -4.19 38.77 1.04
C LEU A 476 -3.12 39.20 0.04
N SER A 477 -1.93 38.61 0.10
CA SER A 477 -0.88 38.92 -0.86
C SER A 477 -1.12 38.21 -2.21
N ILE A 478 -0.52 38.75 -3.27
CA ILE A 478 -0.52 38.09 -4.60
C ILE A 478 0.11 36.69 -4.50
N THR A 479 1.14 36.53 -3.66
CA THR A 479 1.79 35.24 -3.40
C THR A 479 0.80 34.23 -2.82
N ASP A 480 -0.04 34.64 -1.87
CA ASP A 480 -1.07 33.78 -1.27
C ASP A 480 -2.07 33.31 -2.34
N MET A 481 -2.53 34.22 -3.20
CA MET A 481 -3.44 33.88 -4.30
C MET A 481 -2.82 32.87 -5.28
N ILE A 482 -1.53 33.01 -5.59
CA ILE A 482 -0.81 32.08 -6.47
C ILE A 482 -0.70 30.70 -5.81
N VAL A 483 -0.26 30.63 -4.55
CA VAL A 483 -0.13 29.36 -3.81
C VAL A 483 -1.47 28.63 -3.73
N MET A 484 -2.54 29.34 -3.38
CA MET A 484 -3.90 28.78 -3.32
C MET A 484 -4.39 28.31 -4.68
N GLY A 485 -4.10 29.06 -5.75
CA GLY A 485 -4.44 28.66 -7.11
C GLY A 485 -3.74 27.38 -7.53
N VAL A 486 -2.43 27.28 -7.27
CA VAL A 486 -1.64 26.06 -7.54
C VAL A 486 -2.17 24.88 -6.72
N TYR A 487 -2.47 25.10 -5.44
CA TYR A 487 -3.03 24.09 -4.55
C TYR A 487 -4.41 23.60 -5.02
N GLY A 488 -5.28 24.53 -5.44
CA GLY A 488 -6.59 24.22 -6.02
C GLY A 488 -6.50 23.41 -7.31
N ILE A 489 -5.60 23.78 -8.23
CA ILE A 489 -5.33 23.03 -9.47
C ILE A 489 -4.84 21.61 -9.14
N PHE A 490 -3.86 21.49 -8.25
CA PHE A 490 -3.29 20.20 -7.87
C PHE A 490 -4.32 19.28 -7.21
N THR A 491 -5.12 19.83 -6.28
CA THR A 491 -6.21 19.11 -5.64
C THR A 491 -7.25 18.64 -6.66
N ALA A 492 -7.63 19.50 -7.62
CA ALA A 492 -8.55 19.13 -8.70
C ALA A 492 -7.98 18.04 -9.61
N LEU A 493 -6.68 18.08 -9.93
CA LEU A 493 -5.99 17.04 -10.71
C LEU A 493 -6.06 15.68 -10.00
N CYS A 494 -5.72 15.63 -8.71
CA CYS A 494 -5.81 14.42 -7.90
C CYS A 494 -7.26 13.93 -7.79
N PHE A 495 -8.21 14.82 -7.52
CA PHE A 495 -9.63 14.51 -7.47
C PHE A 495 -10.11 13.88 -8.78
N PHE A 496 -9.86 14.49 -9.94
CA PHE A 496 -10.30 13.93 -11.22
C PHE A 496 -9.56 12.64 -11.60
N ALA A 497 -8.28 12.50 -11.26
CA ALA A 497 -7.54 11.26 -11.47
C ALA A 497 -8.19 10.09 -10.71
N GLY A 498 -8.52 10.28 -9.44
CA GLY A 498 -9.21 9.29 -8.60
C GLY A 498 -10.67 9.09 -8.98
N TYR A 499 -11.45 10.17 -9.06
CA TYR A 499 -12.89 10.16 -9.32
C TYR A 499 -13.22 9.54 -10.67
N LEU A 500 -12.56 9.97 -11.76
CA LEU A 500 -12.86 9.42 -13.09
C LEU A 500 -12.43 7.96 -13.21
N SER A 501 -11.35 7.55 -12.55
CA SER A 501 -10.94 6.14 -12.43
C SER A 501 -12.02 5.32 -11.72
N LEU A 502 -12.51 5.82 -10.60
CA LEU A 502 -13.59 5.19 -9.83
C LEU A 502 -14.87 5.05 -10.65
N VAL A 503 -15.30 6.12 -11.35
CA VAL A 503 -16.49 6.08 -12.23
C VAL A 503 -16.35 5.01 -13.31
N ARG A 504 -15.18 4.88 -13.95
CA ARG A 504 -14.93 3.82 -14.95
C ARG A 504 -15.04 2.42 -14.34
N ARG A 505 -14.46 2.21 -13.16
CA ARG A 505 -14.52 0.94 -12.43
C ARG A 505 -15.94 0.57 -12.01
N ILE A 506 -16.74 1.55 -11.56
CA ILE A 506 -18.15 1.36 -11.21
C ILE A 506 -18.94 0.93 -12.45
N LYS A 507 -18.83 1.68 -13.55
CA LYS A 507 -19.52 1.35 -14.80
C LYS A 507 -19.11 -0.01 -15.38
N ALA A 508 -17.86 -0.43 -15.19
CA ALA A 508 -17.37 -1.74 -15.63
C ALA A 508 -17.66 -2.88 -14.63
N GLY A 509 -18.22 -2.60 -13.44
CA GLY A 509 -18.46 -3.60 -12.41
C GLY A 509 -17.19 -4.24 -11.82
N THR A 510 -16.04 -3.55 -11.92
CA THR A 510 -14.73 -4.08 -11.52
C THR A 510 -14.25 -3.60 -10.15
N VAL A 511 -14.97 -2.67 -9.49
CA VAL A 511 -14.58 -2.09 -8.19
C VAL A 511 -14.23 -3.18 -7.17
N TRP A 512 -15.15 -4.11 -6.94
CA TRP A 512 -14.97 -5.24 -6.01
C TRP A 512 -14.19 -6.39 -6.65
N LYS A 513 -14.53 -6.80 -7.89
CA LYS A 513 -13.89 -7.96 -8.55
C LYS A 513 -12.39 -7.77 -8.75
N ASN A 514 -11.92 -6.54 -8.92
CA ASN A 514 -10.51 -6.18 -9.05
C ASN A 514 -9.97 -5.45 -7.80
N SER A 515 -10.57 -5.64 -6.63
CA SER A 515 -10.08 -5.09 -5.38
C SER A 515 -8.99 -5.99 -4.77
N LEU A 516 -8.07 -5.36 -4.03
CA LEU A 516 -7.08 -6.03 -3.20
C LEU A 516 -7.76 -6.82 -2.08
N LEU A 517 -8.78 -6.25 -1.43
CA LEU A 517 -9.58 -6.95 -0.42
C LEU A 517 -10.25 -8.20 -0.99
N TYR A 518 -10.76 -8.16 -2.23
CA TYR A 518 -11.30 -9.36 -2.88
C TYR A 518 -10.21 -10.42 -3.12
N ALA A 519 -9.02 -10.01 -3.58
CA ALA A 519 -7.90 -10.93 -3.77
C ALA A 519 -7.42 -11.54 -2.45
N VAL A 520 -7.27 -10.73 -1.40
CA VAL A 520 -6.84 -11.14 -0.06
C VAL A 520 -7.88 -12.05 0.58
N SER A 521 -9.17 -11.72 0.50
CA SER A 521 -10.24 -12.58 1.02
C SER A 521 -10.35 -13.90 0.27
N GLY A 522 -10.18 -13.90 -1.07
CA GLY A 522 -10.10 -15.12 -1.87
C GLY A 522 -8.92 -16.01 -1.48
N PHE A 523 -7.74 -15.41 -1.29
CA PHE A 523 -6.55 -16.11 -0.81
C PHE A 523 -6.72 -16.66 0.61
N ALA A 524 -7.28 -15.85 1.52
CA ALA A 524 -7.55 -16.26 2.90
C ALA A 524 -8.56 -17.43 2.93
N ALA A 525 -9.64 -17.36 2.15
CA ALA A 525 -10.62 -18.42 2.05
C ALA A 525 -10.03 -19.72 1.47
N ALA A 526 -9.21 -19.62 0.42
CA ALA A 526 -8.51 -20.77 -0.16
C ALA A 526 -7.55 -21.42 0.85
N THR A 527 -6.83 -20.59 1.61
CA THR A 527 -5.90 -21.02 2.66
C THR A 527 -6.65 -21.66 3.82
N TRP A 528 -7.78 -21.10 4.25
CA TRP A 528 -8.63 -21.63 5.33
C TRP A 528 -9.24 -22.99 4.97
N LYS A 529 -9.66 -23.17 3.71
CA LYS A 529 -10.15 -24.47 3.21
C LYS A 529 -9.06 -25.55 3.27
N LYS A 530 -7.79 -25.17 3.08
CA LYS A 530 -6.62 -26.07 3.14
C LYS A 530 -5.82 -25.97 4.45
N ARG A 531 -6.43 -25.43 5.52
CA ARG A 531 -5.76 -25.14 6.80
C ARG A 531 -5.02 -26.33 7.43
N ALA A 532 -5.54 -27.55 7.28
CA ALA A 532 -4.86 -28.75 7.77
C ALA A 532 -3.48 -29.00 7.13
N VAL A 533 -3.22 -28.40 5.96
CA VAL A 533 -1.93 -28.45 5.26
C VAL A 533 -1.11 -27.18 5.49
N THR A 534 -1.76 -26.03 5.65
CA THR A 534 -1.09 -24.71 5.79
C THR A 534 -0.89 -24.24 7.23
N PHE A 535 -1.43 -24.96 8.23
CA PHE A 535 -1.39 -24.59 9.65
C PHE A 535 0.03 -24.28 10.16
N GLN A 536 1.01 -25.11 9.82
CA GLN A 536 2.40 -24.90 10.24
C GLN A 536 2.98 -23.59 9.72
N GLY A 537 2.67 -23.21 8.47
CA GLY A 537 3.10 -21.94 7.88
C GLY A 537 2.37 -20.73 8.49
N ILE A 538 1.08 -20.87 8.77
CA ILE A 538 0.29 -19.79 9.40
C ILE A 538 0.75 -19.55 10.84
N ALA A 539 0.97 -20.61 11.62
CA ALA A 539 1.45 -20.50 12.99
C ALA A 539 2.84 -19.83 13.06
N SER A 540 3.75 -20.18 12.14
CA SER A 540 5.07 -19.54 12.08
C SER A 540 5.00 -18.07 11.68
N LEU A 541 4.10 -17.68 10.76
CA LEU A 541 3.88 -16.27 10.44
C LEU A 541 3.26 -15.47 11.60
N ILE A 542 2.34 -16.07 12.37
CA ILE A 542 1.75 -15.41 13.56
C ILE A 542 2.81 -15.17 14.63
N VAL A 543 3.67 -16.17 14.91
CA VAL A 543 4.77 -16.02 15.86
C VAL A 543 5.74 -14.93 15.40
N LEU A 544 6.06 -14.89 14.10
CA LEU A 544 6.94 -13.89 13.51
C LEU A 544 6.35 -12.48 13.60
N ALA A 545 5.06 -12.33 13.28
CA ALA A 545 4.34 -11.06 13.43
C ALA A 545 4.26 -10.60 14.89
N PHE A 546 4.05 -11.53 15.83
CA PHE A 546 4.06 -11.24 17.26
C PHE A 546 5.45 -10.76 17.73
N LEU A 547 6.52 -11.45 17.36
CA LEU A 547 7.89 -11.07 17.73
C LEU A 547 8.26 -9.68 17.18
N HIS A 548 7.96 -9.41 15.90
CA HIS A 548 8.21 -8.09 15.31
C HIS A 548 7.33 -6.99 15.91
N GLY A 549 6.07 -7.30 16.25
CA GLY A 549 5.18 -6.39 16.98
C GLY A 549 5.73 -6.05 18.37
N MET A 550 6.28 -7.02 19.09
CA MET A 550 6.95 -6.79 20.38
C MET A 550 8.22 -5.96 20.24
N CYS A 551 9.00 -6.15 19.16
CA CYS A 551 10.12 -5.25 18.86
C CYS A 551 9.66 -3.80 18.68
N LEU A 552 8.56 -3.55 17.97
CA LEU A 552 8.04 -2.19 17.76
C LEU A 552 7.56 -1.55 19.07
N VAL A 553 6.79 -2.27 19.89
CA VAL A 553 6.23 -1.74 21.16
C VAL A 553 7.31 -1.46 22.19
N THR A 554 8.40 -2.24 22.20
CA THR A 554 9.47 -2.13 23.20
C THR A 554 10.68 -1.32 22.73
N GLY A 555 10.62 -0.69 21.55
CA GLY A 555 11.73 0.11 21.02
C GLY A 555 12.96 -0.71 20.61
N TRP A 556 12.74 -1.89 20.01
CA TRP A 556 13.78 -2.79 19.48
C TRP A 556 14.71 -3.41 20.53
N HIS A 557 14.17 -3.73 21.71
CA HIS A 557 14.94 -4.36 22.78
C HIS A 557 15.51 -5.73 22.38
N ILE A 558 16.78 -6.01 22.74
CA ILE A 558 17.56 -7.17 22.25
C ILE A 558 16.93 -8.54 22.55
N VAL A 559 16.19 -8.65 23.66
CA VAL A 559 15.48 -9.85 24.09
C VAL A 559 14.43 -10.32 23.06
N PHE A 560 13.88 -9.41 22.24
CA PHE A 560 12.91 -9.75 21.20
C PHE A 560 13.55 -9.81 19.79
N VAL A 561 14.62 -9.05 19.56
CA VAL A 561 15.32 -9.01 18.27
C VAL A 561 16.03 -10.34 17.98
N ILE A 562 16.74 -10.92 18.94
CA ILE A 562 17.47 -12.18 18.73
C ILE A 562 16.49 -13.33 18.39
N PRO A 563 15.40 -13.56 19.14
CA PRO A 563 14.39 -14.56 18.76
C PRO A 563 13.73 -14.29 17.41
N ALA A 564 13.47 -13.02 17.04
CA ALA A 564 12.89 -12.66 15.75
C ALA A 564 13.78 -13.11 14.59
N ILE A 565 15.08 -12.79 14.64
CA ILE A 565 16.07 -13.20 13.62
C ILE A 565 16.17 -14.73 13.54
N LEU A 566 16.19 -15.43 14.67
CA LEU A 566 16.22 -16.90 14.69
C LEU A 566 14.94 -17.50 14.09
N ALA A 567 13.78 -16.90 14.35
CA ALA A 567 12.52 -17.30 13.74
C ALA A 567 12.53 -17.09 12.22
N ASP A 568 13.07 -15.96 11.73
CA ASP A 568 13.22 -15.67 10.31
C ASP A 568 14.10 -16.72 9.61
N LEU A 569 15.27 -17.00 10.17
CA LEU A 569 16.18 -18.04 9.67
C LEU A 569 15.53 -19.43 9.68
N GLY A 570 14.74 -19.73 10.72
CA GLY A 570 13.96 -20.97 10.81
C GLY A 570 12.92 -21.09 9.70
N VAL A 571 12.18 -20.01 9.42
CA VAL A 571 11.19 -19.96 8.32
C VAL A 571 11.88 -20.12 6.97
N VAL A 572 12.99 -19.41 6.72
CA VAL A 572 13.77 -19.54 5.48
C VAL A 572 14.24 -20.99 5.29
N TYR A 573 14.80 -21.61 6.33
CA TYR A 573 15.22 -23.01 6.28
C TYR A 573 14.07 -23.95 5.93
N ILE A 574 12.89 -23.79 6.55
CA ILE A 574 11.70 -24.62 6.26
C ILE A 574 11.24 -24.44 4.81
N VAL A 575 11.18 -23.20 4.31
CA VAL A 575 10.73 -22.91 2.93
C VAL A 575 11.71 -23.49 1.91
N VAL A 576 13.00 -23.25 2.07
CA VAL A 576 14.05 -23.74 1.15
C VAL A 576 14.13 -25.26 1.19
N SER A 577 14.11 -25.87 2.38
CA SER A 577 14.13 -27.33 2.53
C SER A 577 12.93 -28.00 1.84
N ASN A 578 11.73 -27.42 2.00
CA ASN A 578 10.54 -27.91 1.32
C ASN A 578 10.57 -27.72 -0.20
N ALA A 579 11.16 -26.65 -0.70
CA ALA A 579 11.31 -26.41 -2.13
C ALA A 579 12.29 -27.42 -2.77
N ILE A 580 13.45 -27.65 -2.15
CA ILE A 580 14.44 -28.64 -2.59
C ILE A 580 13.84 -30.05 -2.59
N ALA A 581 13.10 -30.40 -1.54
CA ALA A 581 12.41 -31.69 -1.44
C ALA A 581 11.43 -31.92 -2.61
N LYS A 582 10.62 -30.91 -2.95
CA LYS A 582 9.67 -31.01 -4.07
C LYS A 582 10.34 -31.11 -5.42
N ASP A 583 11.41 -30.35 -5.67
CA ASP A 583 12.18 -30.43 -6.91
C ASP A 583 12.78 -31.82 -7.11
N ARG A 584 13.34 -32.41 -6.05
CA ARG A 584 13.88 -33.78 -6.10
C ARG A 584 12.81 -34.82 -6.44
N ILE A 585 11.65 -34.74 -5.80
CA ILE A 585 10.52 -35.63 -6.09
C ILE A 585 10.06 -35.47 -7.54
N LYS A 586 9.94 -34.22 -8.02
CA LYS A 586 9.56 -33.93 -9.40
C LYS A 586 10.52 -34.58 -10.40
N LYS A 587 11.84 -34.38 -10.21
CA LYS A 587 12.87 -34.99 -11.07
C LYS A 587 12.78 -36.51 -11.08
N GLY A 588 12.55 -37.13 -9.92
CA GLY A 588 12.41 -38.58 -9.87
C GLY A 588 11.16 -39.11 -10.57
N ILE A 589 10.04 -38.38 -10.49
CA ILE A 589 8.85 -38.70 -11.28
C ILE A 589 9.13 -38.59 -12.77
N GLU A 590 9.84 -37.54 -13.22
CA GLU A 590 10.22 -37.35 -14.63
C GLU A 590 11.13 -38.49 -15.13
N GLN A 591 12.09 -38.96 -14.32
CA GLN A 591 12.97 -40.09 -14.67
C GLN A 591 12.18 -41.39 -14.84
N ILE A 592 11.34 -41.75 -13.86
CA ILE A 592 10.50 -42.96 -13.93
C ILE A 592 9.54 -42.88 -15.13
N ALA A 593 8.93 -41.72 -15.38
CA ALA A 593 8.03 -41.53 -16.52
C ALA A 593 8.75 -41.62 -17.88
N SER A 594 10.05 -41.32 -17.94
CA SER A 594 10.86 -41.42 -19.16
C SER A 594 11.33 -42.83 -19.49
N GLY A 595 11.03 -43.82 -18.64
CA GLY A 595 11.35 -45.23 -18.84
C GLY A 595 12.49 -45.77 -17.99
N ASP A 596 13.12 -44.95 -17.15
CA ASP A 596 14.10 -45.40 -16.15
C ASP A 596 13.39 -45.92 -14.89
N LEU A 597 12.94 -47.17 -14.95
CA LEU A 597 12.19 -47.83 -13.86
C LEU A 597 13.08 -48.25 -12.68
N ASP A 598 14.40 -48.20 -12.85
CA ASP A 598 15.38 -48.48 -11.79
C ASP A 598 15.68 -47.24 -10.95
N TYR A 599 15.33 -46.04 -11.44
CA TYR A 599 15.51 -44.81 -10.71
C TYR A 599 14.72 -44.79 -9.38
N GLN A 600 15.42 -44.48 -8.29
CA GLN A 600 14.85 -44.34 -6.96
C GLN A 600 15.11 -42.94 -6.42
N ILE A 601 14.06 -42.27 -5.94
CA ILE A 601 14.16 -40.97 -5.28
C ILE A 601 14.91 -41.14 -3.96
N GLU A 602 15.99 -40.37 -3.78
CA GLU A 602 16.77 -40.38 -2.55
C GLU A 602 15.96 -39.80 -1.37
N LEU A 603 15.69 -40.65 -0.37
CA LEU A 603 14.87 -40.34 0.80
C LEU A 603 15.60 -39.47 1.84
N LYS A 604 16.93 -39.39 1.77
CA LYS A 604 17.76 -38.68 2.75
C LYS A 604 17.42 -37.19 2.78
N GLY A 605 17.06 -36.69 3.96
CA GLY A 605 16.71 -35.28 4.17
C GLY A 605 15.25 -34.93 3.85
N LEU A 606 14.45 -35.87 3.33
CA LEU A 606 13.00 -35.71 3.21
C LEU A 606 12.33 -35.96 4.57
N ARG A 607 11.30 -35.18 4.89
CA ARG A 607 10.55 -35.31 6.15
C ARG A 607 9.04 -35.19 5.90
N GLY A 608 8.25 -35.75 6.82
CA GLY A 608 6.80 -35.66 6.81
C GLY A 608 6.20 -36.12 5.48
N LYS A 609 5.30 -35.31 4.91
CA LYS A 609 4.58 -35.64 3.66
C LYS A 609 5.49 -35.85 2.45
N ASN A 610 6.63 -35.15 2.37
CA ASN A 610 7.53 -35.29 1.22
C ASN A 610 8.23 -36.66 1.23
N LEU A 611 8.54 -37.20 2.41
CA LEU A 611 9.10 -38.55 2.55
C LEU A 611 8.07 -39.60 2.12
N GLU A 612 6.83 -39.48 2.62
CA GLU A 612 5.74 -40.39 2.28
C GLU A 612 5.44 -40.43 0.77
N ILE A 613 5.48 -39.27 0.11
CA ILE A 613 5.30 -39.18 -1.34
C ILE A 613 6.45 -39.86 -2.09
N ALA A 614 7.70 -39.61 -1.69
CA ALA A 614 8.86 -40.22 -2.32
C ALA A 614 8.86 -41.75 -2.18
N GLU A 615 8.51 -42.29 -1.01
CA GLU A 615 8.37 -43.73 -0.78
C GLU A 615 7.30 -44.36 -1.66
N LYS A 616 6.13 -43.71 -1.78
CA LYS A 616 5.04 -44.17 -2.64
C LYS A 616 5.47 -44.21 -4.12
N VAL A 617 6.18 -43.20 -4.59
CA VAL A 617 6.68 -43.14 -5.97
C VAL A 617 7.72 -44.24 -6.23
N ASN A 618 8.66 -44.46 -5.30
CA ASN A 618 9.66 -45.53 -5.38
C ASN A 618 9.02 -46.93 -5.43
N ASN A 619 7.96 -47.16 -4.64
CA ASN A 619 7.18 -48.39 -4.66
C ASN A 619 6.44 -48.60 -5.99
N ILE A 620 5.96 -47.52 -6.62
CA ILE A 620 5.34 -47.60 -7.96
C ILE A 620 6.40 -47.97 -9.00
N GLY A 621 7.58 -47.33 -8.99
CA GLY A 621 8.66 -47.64 -9.92
C GLY A 621 9.11 -49.10 -9.85
N SER A 622 9.38 -49.59 -8.65
CA SER A 622 9.76 -51.00 -8.42
C SER A 622 8.65 -51.99 -8.78
N GLY A 623 7.38 -51.66 -8.49
CA GLY A 623 6.23 -52.48 -8.87
C GLY A 623 6.07 -52.61 -10.39
N LEU A 624 6.29 -51.51 -11.12
CA LEU A 624 6.22 -51.49 -12.58
C LEU A 624 7.39 -52.27 -13.22
N ASN A 625 8.61 -52.13 -12.69
CA ASN A 625 9.78 -52.86 -13.19
C ASN A 625 9.57 -54.38 -13.11
N ARG A 626 9.09 -54.87 -11.96
CA ARG A 626 8.78 -56.30 -11.76
C ARG A 626 7.72 -56.81 -12.74
N ALA A 627 6.67 -56.04 -13.00
CA ALA A 627 5.64 -56.43 -13.95
C ALA A 627 6.16 -56.55 -15.39
N VAL A 628 7.12 -55.70 -15.78
CA VAL A 628 7.79 -55.78 -17.09
C VAL A 628 8.66 -57.04 -17.19
N GLU A 629 9.48 -57.32 -16.17
CA GLU A 629 10.34 -58.51 -16.14
C GLU A 629 9.53 -59.82 -16.17
N GLU A 630 8.42 -59.90 -15.41
CA GLU A 630 7.55 -61.08 -15.40
C GLU A 630 6.92 -61.34 -16.78
N ASN A 631 6.48 -60.30 -17.48
CA ASN A 631 5.96 -60.43 -18.85
C ASN A 631 7.02 -60.94 -19.82
N MET A 632 8.23 -60.37 -19.79
CA MET A 632 9.34 -60.82 -20.65
C MET A 632 9.72 -62.28 -20.38
N LYS A 633 9.74 -62.70 -19.11
CA LYS A 633 10.01 -64.08 -18.72
C LYS A 633 8.92 -65.03 -19.22
N SER A 634 7.66 -64.64 -19.13
CA SER A 634 6.52 -65.43 -19.60
C SER A 634 6.59 -65.71 -21.11
N GLU A 635 6.92 -64.70 -21.92
CA GLU A 635 7.08 -64.87 -23.39
C GLU A 635 8.23 -65.80 -23.77
N ARG A 636 9.37 -65.72 -23.06
CA ARG A 636 10.49 -66.65 -23.25
C ARG A 636 10.10 -68.09 -22.92
N LEU A 637 9.42 -68.31 -21.79
CA LEU A 637 8.98 -69.64 -21.37
C LEU A 637 7.99 -70.28 -22.35
N LYS A 638 7.04 -69.51 -22.91
CA LYS A 638 6.12 -70.00 -23.96
C LYS A 638 6.90 -70.51 -25.17
N THR A 639 7.93 -69.78 -25.57
CA THR A 639 8.77 -70.10 -26.74
C THR A 639 9.58 -71.38 -26.52
N ASP A 640 10.22 -71.51 -25.35
CA ASP A 640 11.03 -72.68 -25.01
C ASP A 640 10.16 -73.94 -24.94
N LEU A 641 8.95 -73.83 -24.38
CA LEU A 641 8.00 -74.94 -24.32
C LEU A 641 7.63 -75.46 -25.72
N ILE A 642 7.26 -74.55 -26.65
CA ILE A 642 6.89 -74.94 -28.02
C ILE A 642 8.06 -75.61 -28.74
N THR A 643 9.28 -75.08 -28.55
CA THR A 643 10.49 -75.64 -29.16
C THR A 643 10.78 -77.06 -28.65
N ASN A 644 10.66 -77.28 -27.33
CA ASN A 644 10.91 -78.58 -26.72
C ASN A 644 9.87 -79.63 -27.14
N VAL A 645 8.58 -79.31 -27.07
CA VAL A 645 7.50 -80.23 -27.47
C VAL A 645 7.67 -80.67 -28.93
N SER A 646 8.06 -79.74 -29.80
CA SER A 646 8.24 -80.05 -31.22
C SER A 646 9.44 -80.97 -31.50
N HIS A 647 10.51 -80.88 -30.71
CA HIS A 647 11.65 -81.81 -30.79
C HIS A 647 11.20 -83.24 -30.44
N ASP A 648 10.37 -83.38 -29.41
CA ASP A 648 9.85 -84.68 -28.97
C ASP A 648 8.87 -85.30 -29.99
N ILE A 649 8.21 -84.50 -30.83
CA ILE A 649 7.37 -84.97 -31.95
C ILE A 649 8.23 -85.39 -33.16
N LYS A 650 9.34 -84.68 -33.44
CA LYS A 650 10.20 -84.96 -34.62
C LYS A 650 10.84 -86.35 -34.58
N THR A 651 11.24 -86.80 -33.40
CA THR A 651 11.92 -88.10 -33.19
C THR A 651 11.05 -89.30 -33.58
N PRO A 652 9.85 -89.53 -33.00
CA PRO A 652 8.99 -90.65 -33.38
C PRO A 652 8.51 -90.55 -34.84
N LEU A 653 8.31 -89.33 -35.34
CA LEU A 653 7.89 -89.12 -36.72
C LEU A 653 8.94 -89.55 -37.74
N THR A 654 10.22 -89.28 -37.47
CA THR A 654 11.33 -89.71 -38.33
C THR A 654 11.37 -91.24 -38.43
N SER A 655 11.10 -91.93 -37.32
CA SER A 655 10.98 -93.39 -37.31
C SER A 655 9.81 -93.88 -38.16
N ILE A 656 8.64 -93.23 -38.09
CA ILE A 656 7.47 -93.58 -38.92
C ILE A 656 7.80 -93.44 -40.41
N ILE A 657 8.43 -92.34 -40.82
CA ILE A 657 8.84 -92.12 -42.22
C ILE A 657 9.80 -93.22 -42.68
N ASN A 658 10.83 -93.53 -41.88
CA ASN A 658 11.81 -94.56 -42.21
C ASN A 658 11.16 -95.95 -42.38
N TYR A 659 10.22 -96.32 -41.51
CA TYR A 659 9.52 -97.61 -41.64
C TYR A 659 8.63 -97.66 -42.89
N VAL A 660 7.96 -96.55 -43.24
CA VAL A 660 7.20 -96.46 -44.49
C VAL A 660 8.13 -96.59 -45.70
N ASP A 661 9.30 -95.93 -45.69
CA ASP A 661 10.30 -96.04 -46.75
C ASP A 661 10.87 -97.46 -46.89
N LEU A 662 11.12 -98.14 -45.77
CA LEU A 662 11.54 -99.55 -45.77
C LEU A 662 10.47 -100.45 -46.37
N LEU A 663 9.21 -100.28 -45.97
CA LEU A 663 8.08 -101.08 -46.49
C LEU A 663 7.86 -100.87 -47.99
N LYS A 664 8.11 -99.67 -48.53
CA LYS A 664 8.07 -99.41 -49.98
C LYS A 664 9.12 -100.18 -50.77
N ARG A 665 10.26 -100.53 -50.15
CA ARG A 665 11.36 -101.26 -50.81
C ARG A 665 11.13 -102.77 -50.90
N GLU A 666 10.18 -103.32 -50.13
CA GLU A 666 9.88 -104.76 -50.06
C GLU A 666 9.05 -105.30 -51.26
N ASN A 667 8.85 -104.50 -52.33
CA ASN A 667 8.18 -104.87 -53.58
C ASN A 667 6.82 -105.61 -53.40
N LEU A 668 5.96 -105.05 -52.55
CA LEU A 668 4.65 -105.60 -52.20
C LEU A 668 3.67 -105.54 -53.40
N GLN A 669 3.04 -106.67 -53.78
CA GLN A 669 2.15 -106.73 -54.96
C GLN A 669 0.67 -106.43 -54.68
N ASP A 670 0.26 -106.28 -53.42
CA ASP A 670 -1.13 -105.93 -53.08
C ASP A 670 -1.38 -104.42 -53.25
N GLU A 671 -2.20 -104.09 -54.24
CA GLU A 671 -2.57 -102.73 -54.61
C GLU A 671 -3.20 -101.93 -53.44
N LYS A 672 -3.92 -102.59 -52.52
CA LYS A 672 -4.48 -101.94 -51.32
C LYS A 672 -3.39 -101.54 -50.33
N VAL A 673 -2.38 -102.39 -50.16
CA VAL A 673 -1.26 -102.13 -49.24
C VAL A 673 -0.37 -101.00 -49.78
N GLN A 674 -0.12 -100.98 -51.09
CA GLN A 674 0.56 -99.86 -51.74
C GLN A 674 -0.21 -98.54 -51.56
N GLY A 675 -1.54 -98.57 -51.69
CA GLY A 675 -2.40 -97.42 -51.41
C GLY A 675 -2.28 -96.93 -49.95
N TYR A 676 -2.28 -97.84 -48.98
CA TYR A 676 -2.10 -97.47 -47.57
C TYR A 676 -0.72 -96.88 -47.28
N LEU A 677 0.35 -97.44 -47.86
CA LEU A 677 1.71 -96.91 -47.70
C LEU A 677 1.83 -95.50 -48.29
N ALA A 678 1.26 -95.25 -49.47
CA ALA A 678 1.24 -93.92 -50.08
C ALA A 678 0.50 -92.90 -49.19
N ILE A 679 -0.61 -93.30 -48.57
CA ILE A 679 -1.34 -92.43 -47.63
C ILE A 679 -0.50 -92.18 -46.36
N LEU A 680 0.09 -93.21 -45.76
CA LEU A 680 0.91 -93.07 -44.54
C LEU A 680 2.14 -92.18 -44.78
N GLU A 681 2.80 -92.35 -45.92
CA GLU A 681 3.92 -91.50 -46.35
C GLU A 681 3.50 -90.04 -46.44
N ALA A 682 2.41 -89.75 -47.18
CA ALA A 682 1.88 -88.40 -47.34
C ALA A 682 1.50 -87.78 -45.98
N LYS A 683 0.85 -88.54 -45.09
CA LYS A 683 0.48 -88.05 -43.74
C LYS A 683 1.69 -87.82 -42.84
N ALA A 684 2.70 -88.69 -42.87
CA ALA A 684 3.92 -88.55 -42.08
C ALA A 684 4.77 -87.37 -42.55
N GLN A 685 4.96 -87.21 -43.86
CA GLN A 685 5.65 -86.04 -44.43
C GLN A 685 4.90 -84.74 -44.12
N ARG A 686 3.56 -84.74 -44.20
CA ARG A 686 2.74 -83.59 -43.83
C ARG A 686 2.92 -83.20 -42.36
N LEU A 687 2.94 -84.17 -41.44
CA LEU A 687 3.16 -83.89 -40.01
C LEU A 687 4.56 -83.34 -39.74
N LYS A 688 5.56 -83.72 -40.55
CA LYS A 688 6.94 -83.25 -40.42
C LYS A 688 7.01 -81.77 -40.73
N ILE A 689 6.43 -81.37 -41.87
CA ILE A 689 6.34 -79.98 -42.30
C ILE A 689 5.57 -79.14 -41.27
N LEU A 690 4.44 -79.63 -40.77
CA LEU A 690 3.65 -78.93 -39.74
C LEU A 690 4.45 -78.67 -38.46
N THR A 691 5.16 -79.68 -37.98
CA THR A 691 5.98 -79.56 -36.76
C THR A 691 7.11 -78.55 -36.98
N GLU A 692 7.77 -78.59 -38.14
CA GLU A 692 8.85 -77.67 -38.48
C GLU A 692 8.34 -76.22 -38.61
N ASP A 693 7.18 -76.01 -39.24
CA ASP A 693 6.54 -74.69 -39.38
C ASP A 693 6.13 -74.10 -38.02
N VAL A 694 5.62 -74.91 -37.08
CA VAL A 694 5.23 -74.44 -35.73
C VAL A 694 6.45 -73.97 -34.93
N VAL A 695 7.55 -74.71 -34.98
CA VAL A 695 8.82 -74.31 -34.35
C VAL A 695 9.33 -73.02 -34.95
N GLU A 696 9.34 -72.95 -36.28
CA GLU A 696 9.80 -71.76 -37.00
C GLU A 696 8.94 -70.55 -36.62
N ALA A 697 7.61 -70.64 -36.71
CA ALA A 697 6.68 -69.58 -36.32
C ALA A 697 6.85 -69.12 -34.86
N SER A 698 7.17 -70.04 -33.94
CA SER A 698 7.46 -69.70 -32.55
C SER A 698 8.77 -68.94 -32.40
N LYS A 699 9.84 -69.37 -33.09
CA LYS A 699 11.16 -68.70 -33.06
C LYS A 699 11.11 -67.32 -33.74
N VAL A 700 10.58 -67.26 -34.96
CA VAL A 700 9.56 -66.31 -35.43
C VAL A 700 9.23 -65.13 -34.50
N SER A 701 8.07 -65.26 -33.86
CA SER A 701 7.47 -64.21 -33.03
C SER A 701 8.20 -63.91 -31.72
N SER A 702 8.98 -64.85 -31.20
CA SER A 702 9.74 -64.64 -29.96
C SER A 702 11.04 -63.85 -30.17
N GLY A 703 11.41 -63.59 -31.43
CA GLY A 703 12.70 -62.98 -31.78
C GLY A 703 13.89 -63.91 -31.53
N ASN A 704 13.66 -65.20 -31.26
CA ASN A 704 14.71 -66.19 -30.97
C ASN A 704 15.29 -66.79 -32.28
N ILE A 705 15.65 -65.92 -33.23
CA ILE A 705 16.32 -66.26 -34.49
C ILE A 705 17.50 -65.31 -34.69
N LYS A 706 18.66 -65.87 -35.04
CA LYS A 706 19.83 -65.12 -35.49
C LYS A 706 19.75 -64.92 -37.01
N LEU A 707 19.88 -63.67 -37.47
CA LEU A 707 19.90 -63.31 -38.88
C LEU A 707 21.32 -63.03 -39.33
N GLU A 708 21.67 -63.50 -40.54
CA GLU A 708 22.96 -63.24 -41.18
C GLU A 708 22.75 -62.40 -42.44
N PHE A 709 22.83 -61.07 -42.29
CA PHE A 709 22.58 -60.14 -43.37
C PHE A 709 23.75 -60.09 -44.38
N MET A 710 23.44 -60.28 -45.66
CA MET A 710 24.35 -60.15 -46.80
C MET A 710 23.67 -59.40 -47.96
N ASN A 711 24.47 -58.92 -48.92
CA ASN A 711 23.92 -58.36 -50.15
C ASN A 711 23.50 -59.52 -51.06
N VAL A 712 22.23 -59.55 -51.45
CA VAL A 712 21.63 -60.58 -52.32
C VAL A 712 21.07 -59.88 -53.55
N ASP A 713 21.39 -60.38 -54.75
CA ASP A 713 20.71 -59.97 -55.97
C ASP A 713 19.36 -60.69 -56.06
N LEU A 714 18.28 -59.92 -55.95
CA LEU A 714 16.93 -60.47 -55.98
C LEU A 714 16.56 -61.03 -57.37
N VAL A 715 17.22 -60.57 -58.44
CA VAL A 715 17.02 -61.12 -59.80
C VAL A 715 17.45 -62.58 -59.84
N GLU A 716 18.68 -62.89 -59.40
CA GLU A 716 19.21 -64.25 -59.36
C GLU A 716 18.40 -65.14 -58.42
N MET A 717 18.02 -64.60 -57.26
CA MET A 717 17.22 -65.32 -56.27
C MET A 717 15.85 -65.75 -56.82
N ILE A 718 15.15 -64.85 -57.52
CA ILE A 718 13.86 -65.16 -58.15
C ILE A 718 14.02 -66.20 -59.25
N GLN A 719 15.06 -66.09 -60.10
CA GLN A 719 15.33 -67.07 -61.16
C GLN A 719 15.60 -68.47 -60.57
N GLN A 720 16.35 -68.55 -59.48
CA GLN A 720 16.57 -69.81 -58.76
C GLN A 720 15.26 -70.36 -58.17
N THR A 721 14.42 -69.50 -57.56
CA THR A 721 13.10 -69.91 -57.06
C THR A 721 12.20 -70.39 -58.19
N GLU A 722 12.17 -69.72 -59.33
CA GLU A 722 11.37 -70.13 -60.47
C GLU A 722 11.80 -71.51 -60.99
N GLY A 723 13.11 -71.75 -61.12
CA GLY A 723 13.65 -73.06 -61.52
C GLY A 723 13.28 -74.19 -60.57
N GLU A 724 13.30 -73.96 -59.25
CA GLU A 724 12.88 -74.98 -58.27
C GLU A 724 11.38 -75.30 -58.30
N PHE A 725 10.55 -74.37 -58.77
CA PHE A 725 9.09 -74.55 -58.85
C PHE A 725 8.60 -74.92 -60.26
N GLU A 726 9.48 -75.01 -61.26
CA GLU A 726 9.14 -75.32 -62.65
C GLU A 726 8.34 -76.62 -62.77
N GLU A 727 8.80 -77.71 -62.16
CA GLU A 727 8.08 -79.00 -62.18
C GLU A 727 6.70 -78.92 -61.51
N LYS A 728 6.59 -78.16 -60.40
CA LYS A 728 5.33 -77.99 -59.66
C LYS A 728 4.31 -77.17 -60.45
N PHE A 729 4.76 -76.13 -61.15
CA PHE A 729 3.91 -75.35 -62.04
C PHE A 729 3.51 -76.15 -63.28
N ALA A 730 4.45 -76.88 -63.89
CA ALA A 730 4.19 -77.74 -65.05
C ALA A 730 3.18 -78.85 -64.73
N ALA A 731 3.25 -79.47 -63.55
CA ALA A 731 2.30 -80.48 -63.10
C ALA A 731 0.83 -80.00 -63.08
N ARG A 732 0.59 -78.68 -63.03
CA ARG A 732 -0.73 -78.05 -63.07
C ARG A 732 -1.00 -77.21 -64.32
N ASN A 733 -0.16 -77.34 -65.35
CA ASN A 733 -0.21 -76.52 -66.57
C ASN A 733 -0.20 -75.01 -66.29
N LEU A 734 0.53 -74.56 -65.28
CA LEU A 734 0.68 -73.13 -64.96
C LEU A 734 1.84 -72.55 -65.76
N SER A 735 1.59 -71.43 -66.46
CA SER A 735 2.63 -70.72 -67.22
C SER A 735 3.17 -69.55 -66.40
N VAL A 736 4.45 -69.59 -66.01
CA VAL A 736 5.08 -68.48 -65.31
C VAL A 736 5.51 -67.41 -66.31
N ILE A 737 5.12 -66.15 -66.06
CA ILE A 737 5.49 -64.99 -66.86
C ILE A 737 6.31 -64.06 -65.97
N THR A 738 7.60 -64.01 -66.21
CA THR A 738 8.54 -63.26 -65.38
C THR A 738 8.96 -61.97 -66.07
N SER A 739 8.84 -60.85 -65.35
CA SER A 739 9.31 -59.54 -65.78
C SER A 739 10.40 -59.06 -64.82
N LEU A 740 11.66 -59.33 -65.17
CA LEU A 740 12.83 -58.95 -64.38
C LEU A 740 13.57 -57.75 -65.02
N PRO A 741 14.16 -56.87 -64.22
CA PRO A 741 15.02 -55.79 -64.72
C PRO A 741 16.33 -56.35 -65.28
N ASP A 742 16.92 -55.67 -66.27
CA ASP A 742 18.24 -56.03 -66.81
C ASP A 742 19.41 -55.71 -65.84
N GLN A 743 19.14 -54.88 -64.82
CA GLN A 743 20.12 -54.49 -63.80
C GLN A 743 19.93 -55.27 -62.49
N PRO A 744 21.02 -55.61 -61.76
CA PRO A 744 20.94 -56.25 -60.45
C PRO A 744 20.05 -55.51 -59.46
N ALA A 745 19.19 -56.25 -58.76
CA ALA A 745 18.30 -55.72 -57.74
C ALA A 745 18.82 -56.09 -56.34
N VAL A 746 19.88 -55.39 -55.92
CA VAL A 746 20.61 -55.73 -54.69
C VAL A 746 19.89 -55.24 -53.43
N ILE A 747 19.62 -56.17 -52.52
CA ILE A 747 19.00 -55.93 -51.20
C ILE A 747 19.85 -56.53 -50.08
N ARG A 748 19.82 -55.95 -48.88
CA ARG A 748 20.58 -56.44 -47.73
C ARG A 748 19.70 -57.26 -46.80
N VAL A 749 19.79 -58.59 -46.90
CA VAL A 749 18.92 -59.55 -46.22
C VAL A 749 19.68 -60.82 -45.85
N ASP A 750 19.09 -61.67 -45.01
CA ASP A 750 19.52 -63.06 -44.88
C ASP A 750 18.93 -63.88 -46.04
N GLY A 751 19.78 -64.32 -46.96
CA GLY A 751 19.36 -65.03 -48.16
C GLY A 751 18.57 -66.31 -47.87
N ARG A 752 18.88 -67.05 -46.80
CA ARG A 752 18.17 -68.28 -46.43
C ARG A 752 16.75 -67.97 -45.95
N ARG A 753 16.58 -66.88 -45.21
CA ARG A 753 15.26 -66.43 -44.72
C ARG A 753 14.44 -65.81 -45.83
N LEU A 754 15.06 -65.07 -46.74
CA LEU A 754 14.39 -64.57 -47.95
C LEU A 754 13.91 -65.73 -48.83
N TRP A 755 14.75 -66.75 -49.05
CA TRP A 755 14.34 -67.95 -49.78
C TRP A 755 13.07 -68.56 -49.18
N ARG A 756 13.03 -68.67 -47.85
CA ARG A 756 11.87 -69.19 -47.13
C ARG A 756 10.61 -68.34 -47.32
N VAL A 757 10.75 -67.02 -47.41
CA VAL A 757 9.63 -66.12 -47.76
C VAL A 757 9.14 -66.44 -49.18
N LEU A 758 10.04 -66.50 -50.16
CA LEU A 758 9.71 -66.80 -51.55
C LEU A 758 9.10 -68.20 -51.72
N GLU A 759 9.66 -69.22 -51.06
CA GLU A 759 9.16 -70.60 -51.05
C GLU A 759 7.70 -70.66 -50.57
N ASN A 760 7.35 -69.92 -49.51
CA ASN A 760 5.98 -69.89 -49.00
C ASN A 760 5.01 -69.23 -50.00
N ILE A 761 5.45 -68.19 -50.70
CA ILE A 761 4.61 -67.42 -51.64
C ILE A 761 4.45 -68.19 -52.96
N TYR A 762 5.55 -68.67 -53.56
CA TYR A 762 5.54 -69.52 -54.75
C TYR A 762 4.85 -70.87 -54.49
N GLY A 763 5.04 -71.45 -53.32
CA GLY A 763 4.33 -72.65 -52.89
C GLY A 763 2.83 -72.45 -52.79
N ASN A 764 2.37 -71.29 -52.34
CA ASN A 764 0.95 -70.95 -52.38
C ASN A 764 0.44 -70.80 -53.82
N ALA A 765 1.17 -70.11 -54.70
CA ALA A 765 0.78 -69.99 -56.11
C ALA A 765 0.67 -71.36 -56.79
N ALA A 766 1.65 -72.27 -56.61
CA ALA A 766 1.60 -73.60 -57.21
C ALA A 766 0.40 -74.44 -56.69
N LYS A 767 0.05 -74.32 -55.41
CA LYS A 767 -1.03 -75.09 -54.79
C LYS A 767 -2.43 -74.58 -55.06
N TYR A 768 -2.60 -73.27 -55.21
CA TYR A 768 -3.93 -72.66 -55.24
C TYR A 768 -4.25 -71.93 -56.55
N ALA A 769 -3.30 -71.75 -57.47
CA ALA A 769 -3.60 -71.17 -58.77
C ALA A 769 -4.50 -72.09 -59.61
N MET A 770 -5.39 -71.48 -60.40
CA MET A 770 -6.28 -72.16 -61.33
C MET A 770 -5.45 -72.87 -62.42
N PRO A 771 -5.59 -74.20 -62.60
CA PRO A 771 -4.84 -74.94 -63.62
C PRO A 771 -5.02 -74.34 -65.02
N GLY A 772 -3.95 -74.35 -65.82
CA GLY A 772 -3.98 -73.79 -67.19
C GLY A 772 -3.87 -72.26 -67.28
N THR A 773 -3.69 -71.56 -66.16
CA THR A 773 -3.56 -70.08 -66.13
C THR A 773 -2.11 -69.62 -66.00
N ARG A 774 -1.91 -68.29 -65.98
CA ARG A 774 -0.60 -67.65 -65.85
C ARG A 774 -0.35 -67.21 -64.41
N VAL A 775 0.88 -67.43 -63.95
CA VAL A 775 1.42 -66.84 -62.73
C VAL A 775 2.40 -65.75 -63.17
N TYR A 776 2.22 -64.53 -62.70
CA TYR A 776 3.11 -63.43 -63.08
C TYR A 776 4.02 -63.08 -61.91
N ALA A 777 5.31 -63.01 -62.18
CA ALA A 777 6.36 -62.64 -61.24
C ALA A 777 7.02 -61.36 -61.76
N ASP A 778 6.68 -60.22 -61.16
CA ASP A 778 7.13 -58.89 -61.59
C ASP A 778 8.13 -58.35 -60.56
N LEU A 779 9.33 -57.97 -61.00
CA LEU A 779 10.33 -57.30 -60.16
C LEU A 779 10.58 -55.88 -60.64
N GLY A 780 10.25 -54.90 -59.81
CA GLY A 780 10.50 -53.47 -60.05
C GLY A 780 11.64 -52.94 -59.18
N VAL A 781 12.50 -52.10 -59.75
CA VAL A 781 13.58 -51.42 -59.03
C VAL A 781 13.31 -49.91 -59.07
N GLY A 782 12.97 -49.34 -57.91
CA GLY A 782 12.81 -47.90 -57.71
C GLY A 782 14.11 -47.21 -57.26
N GLU A 783 14.02 -45.92 -56.92
CA GLU A 783 15.17 -45.15 -56.41
C GLU A 783 15.62 -45.60 -55.01
N GLU A 784 14.67 -45.87 -54.12
CA GLU A 784 14.92 -46.22 -52.72
C GLU A 784 14.52 -47.66 -52.35
N THR A 785 13.65 -48.30 -53.14
CA THR A 785 13.12 -49.64 -52.83
C THR A 785 13.11 -50.57 -54.03
N VAL A 786 13.15 -51.87 -53.74
CA VAL A 786 12.97 -52.98 -54.68
C VAL A 786 11.64 -53.66 -54.34
N LEU A 787 10.75 -53.78 -55.32
CA LEU A 787 9.41 -54.33 -55.17
C LEU A 787 9.26 -55.59 -56.02
N PHE A 788 9.07 -56.73 -55.36
CA PHE A 788 8.71 -57.98 -56.03
C PHE A 788 7.21 -58.25 -55.86
N SER A 789 6.51 -58.59 -56.94
CA SER A 789 5.11 -58.99 -56.89
C SER A 789 4.89 -60.35 -57.54
N LEU A 790 4.15 -61.23 -56.86
CA LEU A 790 3.65 -62.48 -57.42
C LEU A 790 2.12 -62.40 -57.48
N LYS A 791 1.54 -62.58 -58.67
CA LYS A 791 0.09 -62.59 -58.89
C LYS A 791 -0.38 -63.81 -59.67
N ASN A 792 -1.48 -64.41 -59.23
CA ASN A 792 -2.14 -65.54 -59.89
C ASN A 792 -3.66 -65.46 -59.76
N ILE A 793 -4.36 -66.15 -60.64
CA ILE A 793 -5.80 -66.42 -60.50
C ILE A 793 -5.94 -67.67 -59.65
N SER A 794 -6.68 -67.60 -58.54
CA SER A 794 -6.96 -68.71 -57.64
C SER A 794 -7.97 -69.66 -58.28
N GLU A 795 -7.83 -70.96 -58.02
CA GLU A 795 -8.79 -71.99 -58.42
C GLU A 795 -10.14 -71.84 -57.71
N GLN A 796 -10.14 -71.23 -56.53
CA GLN A 796 -11.32 -70.97 -55.70
C GLN A 796 -11.43 -69.49 -55.34
N GLN A 797 -12.66 -69.00 -55.22
CA GLN A 797 -12.95 -67.62 -54.84
C GLN A 797 -12.42 -67.29 -53.44
N LEU A 798 -11.72 -66.16 -53.31
CA LEU A 798 -11.09 -65.72 -52.06
C LEU A 798 -12.08 -64.86 -51.25
N ASN A 799 -12.95 -65.52 -50.47
CA ASN A 799 -13.97 -64.87 -49.62
C ASN A 799 -13.47 -64.52 -48.20
N ILE A 800 -12.20 -64.13 -48.08
CA ILE A 800 -11.50 -63.88 -46.82
C ILE A 800 -10.67 -62.60 -46.97
N SER A 801 -10.52 -61.82 -45.89
CA SER A 801 -9.72 -60.59 -45.94
C SER A 801 -8.21 -60.88 -45.99
N ALA A 802 -7.43 -59.94 -46.53
CA ALA A 802 -5.97 -60.05 -46.58
C ALA A 802 -5.33 -60.21 -45.19
N ASP A 803 -5.82 -59.44 -44.21
CA ASP A 803 -5.33 -59.51 -42.82
C ASP A 803 -5.59 -60.89 -42.21
N GLU A 804 -6.81 -61.42 -42.38
CA GLU A 804 -7.21 -62.73 -41.88
C GLU A 804 -6.44 -63.88 -42.56
N LEU A 805 -6.12 -63.78 -43.86
CA LEU A 805 -5.26 -64.78 -44.55
C LEU A 805 -3.82 -64.81 -44.03
N THR A 806 -3.36 -63.75 -43.37
CA THR A 806 -2.02 -63.69 -42.77
C THR A 806 -1.99 -64.14 -41.30
N GLU A 807 -3.14 -64.38 -40.67
CA GLU A 807 -3.22 -64.93 -39.32
C GLU A 807 -2.78 -66.40 -39.24
N ARG A 808 -2.36 -66.82 -38.04
CA ARG A 808 -1.84 -68.19 -37.82
C ARG A 808 -2.96 -69.21 -37.86
N PHE A 809 -2.71 -70.32 -38.56
CA PHE A 809 -3.62 -71.45 -38.70
C PHE A 809 -4.91 -71.16 -39.47
N ILE A 810 -5.04 -69.96 -40.04
CA ILE A 810 -6.17 -69.61 -40.90
C ILE A 810 -5.96 -70.16 -42.31
N ARG A 811 -7.05 -70.61 -42.91
CA ARG A 811 -7.16 -71.01 -44.32
C ARG A 811 -8.47 -70.43 -44.85
N GLY A 812 -8.50 -69.90 -46.07
CA GLY A 812 -9.74 -69.47 -46.71
C GLY A 812 -10.72 -70.65 -46.79
N ASP A 813 -11.90 -70.51 -46.19
CA ASP A 813 -12.83 -71.62 -45.93
C ASP A 813 -13.48 -72.17 -47.21
N LEU A 814 -13.18 -73.44 -47.55
CA LEU A 814 -14.07 -74.48 -48.14
C LEU A 814 -13.34 -75.76 -48.58
N SER A 815 -12.00 -75.80 -48.60
CA SER A 815 -11.24 -77.03 -48.92
C SER A 815 -10.51 -77.61 -47.69
N ARG A 816 -11.21 -78.39 -46.85
CA ARG A 816 -10.54 -79.25 -45.84
C ARG A 816 -9.70 -80.38 -46.47
N SER A 817 -9.75 -80.54 -47.79
CA SER A 817 -9.08 -81.57 -48.57
C SER A 817 -7.69 -81.20 -49.08
N THR A 818 -7.24 -79.94 -49.03
CA THR A 818 -5.94 -79.50 -49.56
C THR A 818 -4.81 -79.49 -48.51
N GLU A 819 -3.57 -79.67 -48.95
CA GLU A 819 -2.38 -79.77 -48.10
C GLU A 819 -1.73 -78.41 -47.79
N GLY A 820 -1.75 -78.00 -46.52
CA GLY A 820 -1.04 -76.82 -46.01
C GLY A 820 -1.09 -76.72 -44.48
N SER A 821 -0.22 -75.92 -43.87
CA SER A 821 -0.16 -75.68 -42.42
C SER A 821 -1.04 -74.51 -41.96
N GLY A 822 -1.31 -73.53 -42.82
CA GLY A 822 -1.89 -72.24 -42.43
C GLY A 822 -0.89 -71.35 -41.69
N LEU A 823 0.40 -71.68 -41.71
CA LEU A 823 1.45 -70.90 -41.07
C LEU A 823 2.34 -70.16 -42.07
N GLY A 824 2.43 -70.62 -43.32
CA GLY A 824 3.37 -70.11 -44.33
C GLY A 824 3.31 -68.59 -44.57
N LEU A 825 2.11 -68.01 -44.74
CA LEU A 825 1.96 -66.55 -44.92
C LEU A 825 2.32 -65.77 -43.64
N SER A 826 1.93 -66.26 -42.47
CA SER A 826 2.26 -65.63 -41.18
C SER A 826 3.77 -65.67 -40.87
N ILE A 827 4.45 -66.76 -41.27
CA ILE A 827 5.91 -66.92 -41.19
C ILE A 827 6.57 -65.95 -42.17
N ALA A 828 6.10 -65.90 -43.43
CA ALA A 828 6.60 -64.98 -44.44
C ALA A 828 6.49 -63.52 -43.99
N GLN A 829 5.34 -63.10 -43.45
CA GLN A 829 5.13 -61.74 -42.94
C GLN A 829 6.06 -61.42 -41.74
N SER A 830 6.21 -62.37 -40.81
CA SER A 830 7.11 -62.22 -39.65
C SER A 830 8.58 -62.12 -40.07
N LEU A 831 9.01 -62.97 -41.02
CA LEU A 831 10.36 -62.95 -41.59
C LEU A 831 10.62 -61.65 -42.38
N MET A 832 9.65 -61.18 -43.16
CA MET A 832 9.74 -59.91 -43.89
C MET A 832 9.99 -58.74 -42.95
N LYS A 833 9.23 -58.65 -41.85
CA LYS A 833 9.42 -57.63 -40.82
C LYS A 833 10.81 -57.72 -40.17
N MET A 834 11.30 -58.93 -39.90
CA MET A 834 12.64 -59.15 -39.34
C MET A 834 13.78 -58.84 -40.33
N LEU A 835 13.56 -59.04 -41.63
CA LEU A 835 14.49 -58.70 -42.70
C LEU A 835 14.48 -57.20 -43.06
N GLY A 836 13.65 -56.40 -42.40
CA GLY A 836 13.53 -54.96 -42.67
C GLY A 836 12.74 -54.63 -43.94
N GLY A 837 12.00 -55.59 -44.50
CA GLY A 837 11.08 -55.39 -45.62
C GLY A 837 9.62 -55.35 -45.17
N THR A 838 8.72 -55.05 -46.10
CA THR A 838 7.27 -55.10 -45.89
C THR A 838 6.62 -56.10 -46.85
N MET A 839 5.58 -56.79 -46.38
CA MET A 839 4.78 -57.71 -47.18
C MET A 839 3.33 -57.24 -47.17
N GLN A 840 2.76 -57.05 -48.35
CA GLN A 840 1.36 -56.68 -48.54
C GLN A 840 0.64 -57.76 -49.35
N LEU A 841 -0.61 -58.02 -48.98
CA LEU A 841 -1.47 -58.99 -49.65
C LEU A 841 -2.71 -58.27 -50.19
N TYR A 842 -3.01 -58.48 -51.47
CA TYR A 842 -4.17 -57.92 -52.14
C TYR A 842 -5.00 -59.05 -52.74
N LEU A 843 -6.30 -59.00 -52.47
CA LEU A 843 -7.28 -60.00 -52.90
C LEU A 843 -8.41 -59.26 -53.62
N ASP A 844 -8.78 -59.71 -54.81
CA ASP A 844 -9.91 -59.17 -55.56
C ASP A 844 -10.61 -60.29 -56.34
N GLY A 845 -11.74 -60.78 -55.79
CA GLY A 845 -12.44 -61.95 -56.32
C GLY A 845 -11.57 -63.21 -56.31
N ASP A 846 -11.07 -63.58 -57.49
CA ASP A 846 -10.19 -64.73 -57.68
C ASP A 846 -8.71 -64.31 -57.82
N LEU A 847 -8.39 -63.02 -57.81
CA LEU A 847 -7.02 -62.52 -57.88
C LEU A 847 -6.33 -62.64 -56.52
N PHE A 848 -5.22 -63.37 -56.49
CA PHE A 848 -4.26 -63.36 -55.38
C PHE A 848 -3.02 -62.58 -55.82
N LYS A 849 -2.63 -61.53 -55.07
CA LYS A 849 -1.41 -60.76 -55.31
C LYS A 849 -0.66 -60.52 -54.00
N VAL A 850 0.60 -60.92 -53.95
CA VAL A 850 1.55 -60.57 -52.89
C VAL A 850 2.55 -59.55 -53.43
N GLU A 851 2.89 -58.57 -52.60
CA GLU A 851 3.98 -57.62 -52.82
C GLU A 851 4.98 -57.70 -51.67
N LEU A 852 6.26 -57.83 -52.01
CA LEU A 852 7.41 -57.79 -51.11
C LEU A 852 8.25 -56.55 -51.43
N GLU A 853 8.39 -55.65 -50.45
CA GLU A 853 9.17 -54.43 -50.60
C GLU A 853 10.39 -54.46 -49.69
N PHE A 854 11.55 -54.11 -50.24
CA PHE A 854 12.81 -53.99 -49.52
C PHE A 854 13.51 -52.66 -49.80
N PRO A 855 14.25 -52.10 -48.84
CA PRO A 855 15.17 -51.00 -49.11
C PRO A 855 16.26 -51.44 -50.10
N ARG A 856 16.46 -50.64 -51.15
CA ARG A 856 17.49 -50.88 -52.16
C ARG A 856 18.87 -50.59 -51.58
N VAL A 857 19.82 -51.50 -51.76
CA VAL A 857 21.22 -51.23 -51.46
C VAL A 857 21.80 -50.44 -52.63
N LYS A 858 22.12 -49.18 -52.42
CA LYS A 858 22.88 -48.39 -53.40
C LYS A 858 24.33 -48.86 -53.36
N GLU A 859 24.86 -49.35 -54.48
CA GLU A 859 26.30 -49.50 -54.63
C GLU A 859 26.94 -48.12 -54.46
N LYS A 860 28.03 -48.07 -53.69
CA LYS A 860 28.84 -46.86 -53.52
C LYS A 860 29.87 -46.75 -54.62
#